data_AF-A0A8C4J9W8-F1
#
_entry.id   AF-A0A8C4J9W8-F1
#
_cell.length_a   1.000
_cell.length_b   1.000
_cell.length_c   1.000
_cell.angle_alpha   90.00
_cell.angle_beta   90.00
_cell.angle_gamma   90.00
#
_symmetry.space_group_name_H-M   'P 1'
#
loop_
_entity.id
_entity.type
_entity.pdbx_description
1 polymer ?
#
loop_
_entity_poly.entity_id
_entity_poly.type
_entity_poly.pdbx_seq_one_letter_code
_entity_poly.pdbx_strand_id
1 'polypeptide(L)'
;LGPRQREAQAAPVCVGSLEVGGFGAGQGRGGTCRSLLSVTLPSAPPRLLVGAPQDVDTENGTRTGAVYSCPLTASKSDCQRLDIELKSEPDKYIIEDMWLGVTVASQRQPAGRVLACAHRYTKVLWSGSEDQRRMVGKCYVRGNDLRLNISDEWQTYHNEMCNSNTDAEETGMCQMGTSAGFTANIIYFGAPGAYNWQGTNYMLQREMWDLHDFSYPNQKNGNTYIGYTAEMGSAVLQQDAVTVVSGAPRYQHTGAVYLLSRSPQHTLERSLLLPGHQVGSYFGSAVALADLNNDGWQDLVVGAPYYFKRKQEVGGAVYVYMNEVGGFRPEPSLVLTGPSYSAFGFAVASIGDINQDGFQDIAVGAPFEGPGKVYIYHSSAEGLLDKPRQVISGSDLGPASMQTFGYSLSGGLDVDSNSYPDLLVGSLAERIALLRARPVINILNKTLSVNPSKVDPARCTPDSCIKVTVCFSYNQSAGDPKYKENIDLEYTLEADKDRHPPRVKFLGTHSATYRGIFRMPDTRCETKELLLENIRDKLHPIILSMNYSLVEQPRTFQLGLHSLNAFPVLNEDQSHENETKIEFQKECGIDNKCYSNLQLQSSFITDQNQLNGTQVLQYSRDTRKLYLSVNITNTPTTAFNGEDAHEALLNITVPATLLPSSVRPSGACTFAETVLCELGNPFKRNQRVNADAEVVPCRQSTQEDLQPVLAKLLVDYSIQSSLTTVSSHIQSHFSGTVVGESAMQREQDVGSALTFDFQVRPGESLGALGTILLGFEWPYEIPNGKWLLYPTEILVNNNETCQPPGAVINPLNLTVSLLEDKVPFRRRRELGASQLAEPPITLATAKKAKSEVVLSCSKGTAHCIWFECPVRDTQHPTTFSVRARVWNSTFIEEYSDFDRVKVDGTATLFLRTHVPTINMRNHTVRFSVDVDSELTEEQPAEIALWLVLVSVAAGLLLLGLIILLLWKCDFFQRTRYYRIMPKYHAVRIRQEQRYQPGGLLPRRRKKHWVTSWQEPEKYY
;
A
#
# COMPACT_ATOMS: atom_id res chain seq x y z
N LEU A 1 9.86 18.96 -32.04
CA LEU A 1 11.18 19.37 -31.52
C LEU A 1 11.35 18.71 -30.16
N GLY A 2 11.81 17.46 -30.14
CA GLY A 2 12.09 16.74 -28.89
C GLY A 2 13.53 16.98 -28.44
N PRO A 3 13.80 17.09 -27.14
CA PRO A 3 15.13 16.83 -26.62
C PRO A 3 15.26 15.34 -26.32
N ARG A 4 16.42 14.83 -26.72
CA ARG A 4 16.86 13.43 -26.73
C ARG A 4 16.91 12.85 -25.32
N GLN A 5 16.34 11.65 -25.16
CA GLN A 5 16.73 10.70 -24.12
C GLN A 5 18.22 10.39 -24.29
N ARG A 6 19.02 10.68 -23.26
CA ARG A 6 20.28 9.98 -23.01
C ARG A 6 19.97 8.91 -21.97
N GLU A 7 20.22 7.65 -22.34
CA GLU A 7 20.32 6.54 -21.42
C GLU A 7 21.35 6.88 -20.34
N ALA A 8 20.87 7.15 -19.12
CA ALA A 8 21.69 7.16 -17.92
C ALA A 8 21.50 5.79 -17.26
N GLN A 9 22.56 4.98 -17.27
CA GLN A 9 22.71 3.89 -16.32
C GLN A 9 22.73 4.50 -14.91
N ALA A 10 21.55 4.61 -14.29
CA ALA A 10 21.36 5.17 -12.96
C ALA A 10 21.29 4.02 -11.95
N ALA A 11 22.40 3.78 -11.26
CA ALA A 11 22.43 3.06 -10.00
C ALA A 11 23.16 3.93 -8.96
N PRO A 12 22.46 4.70 -8.12
CA PRO A 12 23.10 5.47 -7.08
C PRO A 12 23.21 4.60 -5.83
N VAL A 13 24.37 4.00 -5.68
CA VAL A 13 24.95 3.62 -4.39
C VAL A 13 25.51 4.90 -3.81
N CYS A 14 24.97 5.44 -2.72
CA CYS A 14 25.68 6.41 -1.86
C CYS A 14 24.82 6.88 -0.69
N VAL A 15 25.18 6.45 0.52
CA VAL A 15 25.25 7.40 1.65
C VAL A 15 26.45 8.32 1.33
N GLY A 16 26.17 9.38 0.58
CA GLY A 16 27.07 10.51 0.30
C GLY A 16 27.76 10.51 -1.07
N SER A 17 27.04 10.97 -2.09
CA SER A 17 27.50 11.94 -3.12
C SER A 17 26.34 12.22 -4.08
N LEU A 18 25.53 13.23 -3.77
CA LEU A 18 24.88 14.03 -4.78
C LEU A 18 25.79 15.24 -4.97
N GLU A 19 26.35 15.38 -6.15
CA GLU A 19 26.87 16.67 -6.62
C GLU A 19 25.73 17.69 -6.55
N VAL A 20 25.75 18.59 -5.57
CA VAL A 20 25.03 19.86 -5.68
C VAL A 20 26.03 20.88 -6.17
N GLY A 21 26.12 21.00 -7.49
CA GLY A 21 26.77 22.13 -8.13
C GLY A 21 25.99 23.41 -7.88
N GLY A 22 26.66 24.39 -7.27
CA GLY A 22 26.29 25.80 -7.30
C GLY A 22 25.71 26.35 -6.01
N PHE A 23 26.57 26.89 -5.13
CA PHE A 23 26.65 28.32 -4.78
C PHE A 23 27.64 28.55 -3.63
N GLY A 24 28.57 29.50 -3.83
CA GLY A 24 29.16 30.30 -2.75
C GLY A 24 30.34 29.71 -1.98
N ALA A 25 31.55 30.23 -2.28
CA ALA A 25 32.78 30.00 -1.53
C ALA A 25 32.67 30.41 -0.05
N GLY A 26 33.22 29.58 0.82
CA GLY A 26 33.52 29.89 2.22
C GLY A 26 34.42 28.82 2.82
N GLN A 27 35.70 29.15 3.04
CA GLN A 27 36.70 28.29 3.68
C GLN A 27 36.25 27.81 5.07
N GLY A 28 36.19 26.50 5.27
CA GLY A 28 36.06 25.83 6.56
C GLY A 28 36.45 24.37 6.42
N ARG A 29 37.42 23.92 7.21
CA ARG A 29 37.98 22.55 7.21
C ARG A 29 36.88 21.54 7.56
N GLY A 30 36.57 20.63 6.63
CA GLY A 30 35.38 19.77 6.70
C GLY A 30 35.66 18.34 7.17
N GLY A 31 34.85 17.88 8.12
CA GLY A 31 34.75 16.49 8.59
C GLY A 31 33.29 16.15 8.91
N THR A 32 32.61 15.43 8.02
CA THR A 32 31.21 15.00 8.25
C THR A 32 31.13 13.97 9.38
N CYS A 33 30.33 14.24 10.41
CA CYS A 33 29.96 13.26 11.46
C CYS A 33 28.88 12.30 10.92
N ARG A 34 29.09 10.98 11.03
CA ARG A 34 28.16 9.99 10.44
C ARG A 34 27.72 8.86 11.38
N SER A 35 28.43 8.62 12.48
CA SER A 35 28.00 7.64 13.48
C SER A 35 28.04 8.24 14.87
N LEU A 36 27.06 7.84 15.68
CA LEU A 36 26.85 8.31 17.03
C LEU A 36 26.68 7.15 17.97
N LEU A 37 27.26 7.29 19.15
CA LEU A 37 27.18 6.30 20.20
C LEU A 37 27.34 6.99 21.56
N SER A 38 26.56 6.54 22.55
CA SER A 38 26.74 6.91 23.95
C SER A 38 27.35 5.75 24.73
N VAL A 39 28.37 6.01 25.55
CA VAL A 39 28.99 5.02 26.46
C VAL A 39 28.89 5.49 27.91
N THR A 40 28.29 4.66 28.75
CA THR A 40 28.43 4.71 30.21
C THR A 40 29.57 3.79 30.62
N LEU A 41 30.56 4.39 31.29
CA LEU A 41 31.73 3.70 31.83
C LEU A 41 31.40 3.31 33.29
N PRO A 42 31.60 2.05 33.73
CA PRO A 42 31.35 1.68 35.13
C PRO A 42 32.29 2.37 36.15
N SER A 43 33.39 2.96 35.69
CA SER A 43 34.47 3.49 36.52
C SER A 43 34.96 4.91 36.16
N ALA A 44 34.29 5.58 35.21
CA ALA A 44 34.64 6.92 34.74
C ALA A 44 33.36 7.70 34.34
N PRO A 45 33.38 9.03 34.26
CA PRO A 45 32.20 9.78 33.82
C PRO A 45 31.80 9.36 32.40
N PRO A 46 30.49 9.23 32.09
CA PRO A 46 30.01 8.84 30.77
C PRO A 46 30.57 9.73 29.67
N ARG A 47 30.82 9.14 28.50
CA ARG A 47 31.40 9.82 27.34
C ARG A 47 30.60 9.50 26.09
N LEU A 48 30.46 10.51 25.23
CA LEU A 48 29.88 10.35 23.91
C LEU A 48 30.99 9.97 22.93
N LEU A 49 30.70 9.01 22.07
CA LEU A 49 31.59 8.62 20.98
C LEU A 49 30.98 9.04 19.64
N VAL A 50 31.78 9.74 18.84
CA VAL A 50 31.33 10.34 17.58
C VAL A 50 32.27 9.94 16.47
N GLY A 51 31.75 9.31 15.42
CA GLY A 51 32.52 9.00 14.23
C GLY A 51 32.48 10.11 13.21
N ALA A 52 33.67 10.55 12.79
CA ALA A 52 33.89 11.59 11.78
C ALA A 52 34.68 10.99 10.59
N PRO A 53 34.04 10.18 9.72
CA PRO A 53 34.70 9.44 8.64
C PRO A 53 35.42 10.29 7.61
N GLN A 54 35.12 11.59 7.54
CA GLN A 54 35.73 12.49 6.56
C GLN A 54 36.75 13.44 7.17
N ASP A 55 37.06 13.28 8.45
CA ASP A 55 38.02 14.11 9.16
C ASP A 55 39.46 13.91 8.65
N VAL A 56 40.26 14.96 8.78
CA VAL A 56 41.65 15.01 8.32
C VAL A 56 42.57 14.74 9.49
N ASP A 57 43.57 13.89 9.29
CA ASP A 57 44.63 13.65 10.27
C ASP A 57 45.49 14.91 10.44
N THR A 58 45.68 15.34 11.68
CA THR A 58 46.38 16.58 12.01
C THR A 58 47.88 16.51 11.79
N GLU A 59 48.49 15.31 11.83
CA GLU A 59 49.93 15.14 11.67
C GLU A 59 50.33 15.03 10.20
N ASN A 60 49.62 14.21 9.43
CA ASN A 60 49.97 13.90 8.03
C ASN A 60 49.18 14.73 7.00
N GLY A 61 48.11 15.41 7.41
CA GLY A 61 47.21 16.14 6.50
C GLY A 61 46.38 15.23 5.57
N THR A 62 46.40 13.92 5.78
CA THR A 62 45.67 12.92 4.98
C THR A 62 44.26 12.72 5.54
N ARG A 63 43.28 12.55 4.65
CA ARG A 63 41.88 12.36 5.05
C ARG A 63 41.59 10.91 5.39
N THR A 64 41.82 10.50 6.64
CA THR A 64 41.61 9.11 7.07
C THR A 64 40.24 8.86 7.69
N GLY A 65 39.60 9.91 8.21
CA GLY A 65 38.52 9.80 9.18
C GLY A 65 39.04 9.61 10.61
N ALA A 66 38.15 9.78 11.59
CA ALA A 66 38.45 9.77 13.01
C ALA A 66 37.27 9.32 13.87
N VAL A 67 37.55 8.99 15.13
CA VAL A 67 36.55 8.87 16.19
C VAL A 67 36.91 9.83 17.30
N TYR A 68 35.91 10.53 17.83
CA TYR A 68 36.04 11.49 18.93
C TYR A 68 35.37 10.95 20.19
N SER A 69 36.00 11.20 21.33
CA SER A 69 35.44 10.98 22.66
C SER A 69 35.15 12.33 23.30
N CYS A 70 33.87 12.64 23.48
CA CYS A 70 33.41 13.87 24.07
C CYS A 70 32.95 13.63 25.51
N PRO A 71 33.53 14.32 26.51
CA PRO A 71 32.97 14.31 27.85
C PRO A 71 31.62 15.04 27.87
N LEU A 72 30.78 14.73 28.86
CA LEU A 72 29.49 15.41 29.06
C LEU A 72 29.69 16.78 29.72
N THR A 73 30.26 17.73 28.99
CA THR A 73 30.38 19.12 29.46
C THR A 73 29.72 20.11 28.50
N ALA A 74 29.55 21.35 28.95
CA ALA A 74 29.02 22.43 28.11
C ALA A 74 30.07 23.05 27.17
N SER A 75 31.33 22.61 27.26
CA SER A 75 32.37 23.06 26.35
C SER A 75 32.13 22.49 24.96
N LYS A 76 32.38 23.29 23.92
CA LYS A 76 32.26 22.85 22.51
C LYS A 76 33.58 22.30 21.96
N SER A 77 34.65 22.29 22.74
CA SER A 77 36.03 22.05 22.26
C SER A 77 36.81 21.03 23.08
N ASP A 78 36.14 20.28 23.95
CA ASP A 78 36.76 19.28 24.83
C ASP A 78 36.61 17.83 24.33
N CYS A 79 35.99 17.64 23.15
CA CYS A 79 36.04 16.39 22.42
C CYS A 79 37.49 16.05 22.02
N GLN A 80 37.96 14.86 22.41
CA GLN A 80 39.31 14.39 22.12
C GLN A 80 39.28 13.35 21.00
N ARG A 81 40.15 13.51 20.01
CA ARG A 81 40.34 12.49 18.97
C ARG A 81 40.94 11.23 19.59
N LEU A 82 40.36 10.08 19.26
CA LEU A 82 40.82 8.78 19.72
C LEU A 82 42.16 8.42 19.05
N ASP A 83 43.12 7.97 19.85
CA ASP A 83 44.43 7.53 19.37
C ASP A 83 44.32 6.12 18.76
N ILE A 84 44.21 6.08 17.43
CA ILE A 84 44.25 4.86 16.63
C ILE A 84 45.49 4.96 15.76
N GLU A 85 46.51 4.15 16.08
CA GLU A 85 47.72 4.06 15.27
C GLU A 85 47.38 3.56 13.86
N LEU A 86 47.52 4.47 12.89
CA LEU A 86 47.39 4.17 11.48
C LEU A 86 48.78 4.13 10.87
N LYS A 87 49.25 2.93 10.57
CA LYS A 87 50.45 2.81 9.74
C LYS A 87 50.09 3.24 8.32
N SER A 88 50.99 3.93 7.63
CA SER A 88 50.86 4.31 6.22
C SER A 88 52.01 3.69 5.43
N GLU A 89 51.73 2.62 4.68
CA GLU A 89 52.64 1.97 3.74
C GLU A 89 51.88 1.89 2.40
N PRO A 90 51.97 2.91 1.54
CA PRO A 90 51.19 3.00 0.30
C PRO A 90 51.33 1.79 -0.61
N ASP A 91 52.48 1.12 -0.56
CA ASP A 91 52.77 -0.10 -1.32
C ASP A 91 51.99 -1.32 -0.82
N LYS A 92 51.41 -1.27 0.38
CA LYS A 92 50.63 -2.39 0.95
C LYS A 92 49.20 -2.02 1.28
N TYR A 93 48.94 -0.79 1.69
CA TYR A 93 47.63 -0.33 2.10
C TYR A 93 47.45 1.18 1.91
N ILE A 94 46.25 1.55 1.46
CA ILE A 94 45.82 2.93 1.27
C ILE A 94 44.83 3.26 2.39
N ILE A 95 45.23 4.21 3.23
CA ILE A 95 44.44 4.71 4.37
C ILE A 95 43.74 6.04 4.06
N GLU A 96 44.08 6.69 2.95
CA GLU A 96 43.38 7.88 2.47
C GLU A 96 41.94 7.53 2.06
N ASP A 97 40.98 8.33 2.50
CA ASP A 97 39.53 8.14 2.33
C ASP A 97 39.01 6.77 2.81
N MET A 98 39.67 6.13 3.80
CA MET A 98 39.21 4.85 4.36
C MET A 98 37.92 4.95 5.19
N TRP A 99 37.56 6.18 5.59
CA TRP A 99 36.35 6.51 6.35
C TRP A 99 36.30 5.85 7.74
N LEU A 100 37.35 6.04 8.53
CA LEU A 100 37.38 5.61 9.93
C LEU A 100 36.34 6.37 10.75
N GLY A 101 35.49 5.62 11.47
CA GLY A 101 34.36 6.18 12.20
C GLY A 101 33.07 6.22 11.38
N VAL A 102 32.99 5.51 10.24
CA VAL A 102 31.71 5.31 9.53
C VAL A 102 30.70 4.58 10.43
N THR A 103 31.20 3.65 11.24
CA THR A 103 30.44 2.87 12.20
C THR A 103 31.21 2.90 13.51
N VAL A 104 30.48 3.19 14.59
CA VAL A 104 31.01 3.22 15.96
C VAL A 104 30.01 2.49 16.85
N ALA A 105 30.47 1.51 17.62
CA ALA A 105 29.64 0.70 18.50
C ALA A 105 30.32 0.44 19.85
N SER A 106 29.54 0.31 20.92
CA SER A 106 30.05 -0.08 22.25
C SER A 106 29.36 -1.32 22.76
N GLN A 107 30.14 -2.13 23.45
CA GLN A 107 29.64 -3.28 24.18
C GLN A 107 28.90 -2.81 25.44
N ARG A 108 27.60 -3.09 25.53
CA ARG A 108 26.74 -2.67 26.65
C ARG A 108 26.81 -3.60 27.86
N GLN A 109 26.84 -4.91 27.64
CA GLN A 109 26.82 -5.93 28.71
C GLN A 109 27.69 -7.12 28.33
N PRO A 110 28.74 -7.49 29.12
CA PRO A 110 29.36 -6.64 30.13
C PRO A 110 29.98 -5.41 29.45
N ALA A 111 29.83 -4.23 30.05
CA ALA A 111 30.40 -3.01 29.51
C ALA A 111 31.93 -3.12 29.44
N GLY A 112 32.54 -2.74 28.32
CA GLY A 112 34.01 -2.64 28.31
C GLY A 112 34.76 -2.55 26.98
N ARG A 113 34.09 -2.53 25.83
CA ARG A 113 34.77 -2.41 24.53
C ARG A 113 34.08 -1.42 23.59
N VAL A 114 34.89 -0.83 22.72
CA VAL A 114 34.46 0.10 21.67
C VAL A 114 34.99 -0.38 20.33
N LEU A 115 34.18 -0.32 19.29
CA LEU A 115 34.50 -0.68 17.93
C LEU A 115 34.40 0.56 17.04
N ALA A 116 35.38 0.75 16.17
CA ALA A 116 35.38 1.76 15.14
C ALA A 116 35.77 1.14 13.80
N CYS A 117 34.98 1.33 12.75
CA CYS A 117 35.24 0.74 11.44
C CYS A 117 35.61 1.77 10.38
N ALA A 118 36.36 1.30 9.38
CA ALA A 118 36.82 1.99 8.19
C ALA A 118 36.54 1.10 6.96
N HIS A 119 35.27 1.10 6.52
CA HIS A 119 34.80 0.21 5.44
C HIS A 119 35.46 0.45 4.06
N ARG A 120 36.14 1.58 3.84
CA ARG A 120 36.86 1.87 2.59
C ARG A 120 38.37 1.62 2.68
N TYR A 121 38.84 1.05 3.79
CA TYR A 121 40.22 0.62 3.94
C TYR A 121 40.61 -0.32 2.79
N THR A 122 41.71 0.01 2.11
CA THR A 122 42.11 -0.63 0.86
C THR A 122 43.48 -1.27 1.00
N LYS A 123 43.59 -2.56 0.65
CA LYS A 123 44.87 -3.25 0.49
C LYS A 123 45.35 -3.17 -0.95
N VAL A 124 46.65 -3.07 -1.13
CA VAL A 124 47.33 -3.05 -2.43
C VAL A 124 48.07 -4.36 -2.59
N LEU A 125 47.77 -5.07 -3.68
CA LEU A 125 48.47 -6.28 -4.10
C LEU A 125 49.19 -5.99 -5.41
N TRP A 126 50.45 -6.39 -5.50
CA TRP A 126 51.25 -6.17 -6.70
C TRP A 126 51.29 -7.43 -7.55
N SER A 127 50.89 -7.31 -8.81
CA SER A 127 51.07 -8.36 -9.83
C SER A 127 52.01 -7.82 -10.91
N GLY A 128 53.31 -8.00 -10.71
CA GLY A 128 54.32 -7.34 -11.55
C GLY A 128 54.36 -5.84 -11.29
N SER A 129 54.05 -5.03 -12.30
CA SER A 129 54.01 -3.56 -12.23
C SER A 129 52.61 -2.97 -12.01
N GLU A 130 51.55 -3.79 -12.01
CA GLU A 130 50.18 -3.33 -11.80
C GLU A 130 49.79 -3.44 -10.33
N ASP A 131 49.24 -2.35 -9.78
CA ASP A 131 48.67 -2.30 -8.43
C ASP A 131 47.19 -2.72 -8.45
N GLN A 132 46.89 -3.87 -7.85
CA GLN A 132 45.54 -4.36 -7.65
C GLN A 132 45.01 -3.87 -6.30
N ARG A 133 44.05 -2.96 -6.34
CA ARG A 133 43.44 -2.36 -5.14
C ARG A 133 42.23 -3.17 -4.68
N ARG A 134 42.17 -3.48 -3.39
CA ARG A 134 41.15 -4.34 -2.76
C ARG A 134 40.53 -3.62 -1.57
N MET A 135 39.30 -3.15 -1.73
CA MET A 135 38.57 -2.40 -0.70
C MET A 135 37.89 -3.36 0.28
N VAL A 136 38.70 -3.99 1.13
CA VAL A 136 38.24 -5.02 2.08
C VAL A 136 37.53 -4.43 3.29
N GLY A 137 37.89 -3.23 3.73
CA GLY A 137 37.42 -2.66 4.99
C GLY A 137 38.16 -3.23 6.21
N LYS A 138 38.16 -2.49 7.31
CA LYS A 138 38.85 -2.85 8.56
C LYS A 138 38.16 -2.24 9.77
N CYS A 139 38.18 -2.94 10.90
CA CYS A 139 37.71 -2.38 12.16
C CYS A 139 38.76 -2.44 13.28
N TYR A 140 38.60 -1.56 14.26
CA TYR A 140 39.50 -1.38 15.39
C TYR A 140 38.70 -1.49 16.68
N VAL A 141 39.09 -2.43 17.55
CA VAL A 141 38.50 -2.57 18.89
C VAL A 141 39.41 -1.93 19.92
N ARG A 142 38.82 -1.24 20.90
CA ARG A 142 39.51 -0.62 22.05
C ARG A 142 38.84 -1.03 23.35
N GLY A 143 39.61 -1.00 24.44
CA GLY A 143 39.10 -1.26 25.78
C GLY A 143 38.23 -0.12 26.30
N ASN A 144 37.73 -0.29 27.52
CA ASN A 144 36.87 0.68 28.21
C ASN A 144 37.58 2.04 28.44
N ASP A 145 38.91 2.00 28.59
CA ASP A 145 39.77 3.17 28.71
C ASP A 145 40.09 3.83 27.36
N LEU A 146 39.48 3.33 26.28
CA LEU A 146 39.68 3.73 24.89
C LEU A 146 41.12 3.49 24.39
N ARG A 147 41.93 2.72 25.11
CA ARG A 147 43.30 2.40 24.71
C ARG A 147 43.40 0.99 24.13
N LEU A 148 44.48 0.76 23.40
CA LEU A 148 44.84 -0.56 22.91
C LEU A 148 45.44 -1.37 24.07
N ASN A 149 44.78 -2.45 24.46
CA ASN A 149 45.34 -3.45 25.34
C ASN A 149 45.71 -4.70 24.53
N ILE A 150 47.01 -4.93 24.36
CA ILE A 150 47.55 -6.04 23.56
C ILE A 150 47.16 -7.40 24.16
N SER A 151 46.90 -7.48 25.48
CA SER A 151 46.46 -8.71 26.13
C SER A 151 44.99 -9.05 25.88
N ASP A 152 44.19 -8.09 25.41
CA ASP A 152 42.79 -8.34 25.03
C ASP A 152 42.78 -8.81 23.57
N GLU A 153 42.67 -10.13 23.39
CA GLU A 153 42.69 -10.75 22.07
C GLU A 153 41.60 -10.24 21.13
N TRP A 154 40.47 -9.72 21.64
CA TRP A 154 39.47 -9.06 20.78
C TRP A 154 40.00 -7.79 20.09
N GLN A 155 41.04 -7.17 20.64
CA GLN A 155 41.68 -5.98 20.08
C GLN A 155 42.81 -6.31 19.10
N THR A 156 43.42 -7.48 19.23
CA THR A 156 44.61 -7.90 18.46
C THR A 156 44.32 -8.96 17.41
N TYR A 157 43.26 -9.76 17.56
CA TYR A 157 42.85 -10.77 16.59
C TYR A 157 42.24 -10.11 15.34
N HIS A 158 42.54 -10.69 14.17
CA HIS A 158 42.38 -10.07 12.85
C HIS A 158 40.95 -9.58 12.57
N ASN A 159 40.65 -8.31 12.86
CA ASN A 159 39.47 -7.59 12.39
C ASN A 159 39.52 -7.28 10.87
N GLU A 160 39.97 -8.27 10.10
CA GLU A 160 40.14 -8.29 8.64
C GLU A 160 39.63 -9.67 8.14
N MET A 161 38.32 -9.92 8.27
CA MET A 161 37.69 -11.20 7.88
C MET A 161 37.74 -11.45 6.37
N CYS A 162 37.78 -10.39 5.58
CA CYS A 162 37.72 -10.48 4.13
C CYS A 162 39.10 -10.78 3.54
N ASN A 163 39.15 -11.73 2.62
CA ASN A 163 40.40 -12.17 2.01
C ASN A 163 40.81 -11.24 0.87
N SER A 164 41.80 -10.39 1.12
CA SER A 164 42.32 -9.44 0.13
C SER A 164 42.93 -10.12 -1.09
N ASN A 165 43.41 -11.37 -1.01
CA ASN A 165 44.02 -12.06 -2.14
C ASN A 165 42.99 -12.47 -3.22
N THR A 166 41.70 -12.34 -2.92
CA THR A 166 40.60 -12.64 -3.84
C THR A 166 40.13 -11.39 -4.58
N ASP A 167 39.27 -11.56 -5.59
CA ASP A 167 38.73 -10.47 -6.41
C ASP A 167 37.33 -10.04 -5.95
N ALA A 168 36.62 -9.28 -6.80
CA ALA A 168 35.27 -8.81 -6.52
C ALA A 168 34.21 -9.91 -6.58
N GLU A 169 34.46 -11.05 -7.25
CA GLU A 169 33.53 -12.20 -7.26
C GLU A 169 33.53 -12.95 -5.92
N GLU A 170 34.58 -12.76 -5.13
CA GLU A 170 34.76 -13.29 -3.78
C GLU A 170 34.73 -12.18 -2.72
N THR A 171 35.79 -11.96 -1.93
CA THR A 171 35.76 -11.01 -0.78
C THR A 171 36.70 -9.81 -0.94
N GLY A 172 37.34 -9.65 -2.09
CA GLY A 172 38.30 -8.57 -2.36
C GLY A 172 37.71 -7.16 -2.33
N MET A 173 36.39 -7.03 -2.43
CA MET A 173 35.64 -5.77 -2.36
C MET A 173 34.60 -5.73 -1.22
N CYS A 174 34.83 -6.51 -0.16
CA CYS A 174 33.91 -6.73 0.96
C CYS A 174 33.24 -5.48 1.57
N GLN A 175 34.00 -4.39 1.73
CA GLN A 175 33.60 -3.20 2.51
C GLN A 175 33.12 -3.53 3.94
N MET A 176 33.84 -4.41 4.63
CA MET A 176 33.50 -4.84 5.98
C MET A 176 33.51 -3.67 6.96
N GLY A 177 32.50 -3.65 7.84
CA GLY A 177 32.33 -2.58 8.83
C GLY A 177 31.44 -1.43 8.33
N THR A 178 30.75 -1.63 7.21
CA THR A 178 29.66 -0.74 6.78
C THR A 178 28.55 -0.71 7.84
N SER A 179 28.29 -1.85 8.47
CA SER A 179 27.56 -1.98 9.72
C SER A 179 28.32 -2.94 10.64
N ALA A 180 28.23 -2.75 11.95
CA ALA A 180 28.90 -3.59 12.94
C ALA A 180 28.39 -3.30 14.35
N GLY A 181 28.59 -4.24 15.27
CA GLY A 181 28.24 -4.05 16.67
C GLY A 181 28.66 -5.20 17.57
N PHE A 182 28.14 -5.17 18.79
CA PHE A 182 28.46 -6.11 19.86
C PHE A 182 27.20 -6.68 20.50
N THR A 183 27.32 -7.92 20.97
CA THR A 183 26.50 -8.44 22.08
C THR A 183 27.43 -8.73 23.28
N ALA A 184 27.06 -9.66 24.17
CA ALA A 184 27.88 -9.98 25.35
C ALA A 184 29.19 -10.70 25.05
N ASN A 185 29.19 -11.60 24.08
CA ASN A 185 30.36 -12.42 23.72
C ASN A 185 30.55 -12.53 22.21
N ILE A 186 29.86 -11.70 21.43
CA ILE A 186 29.88 -11.74 19.98
C ILE A 186 30.20 -10.35 19.42
N ILE A 187 31.02 -10.33 18.37
CA ILE A 187 31.20 -9.19 17.48
C ILE A 187 30.64 -9.57 16.12
N TYR A 188 29.88 -8.67 15.49
CA TYR A 188 29.36 -8.90 14.15
C TYR A 188 29.70 -7.74 13.21
N PHE A 189 29.82 -8.08 11.92
CA PHE A 189 30.15 -7.14 10.86
C PHE A 189 29.29 -7.39 9.63
N GLY A 190 28.73 -6.33 9.06
CA GLY A 190 28.14 -6.33 7.74
C GLY A 190 29.17 -5.93 6.68
N ALA A 191 29.15 -6.66 5.56
CA ALA A 191 30.07 -6.50 4.44
C ALA A 191 29.31 -6.60 3.11
N PRO A 192 28.65 -5.52 2.66
CA PRO A 192 27.74 -5.54 1.51
C PRO A 192 28.43 -5.74 0.15
N GLY A 193 29.75 -5.53 0.05
CA GLY A 193 30.49 -5.62 -1.20
C GLY A 193 31.07 -7.01 -1.51
N ALA A 194 30.89 -8.00 -0.62
CA ALA A 194 31.33 -9.37 -0.87
C ALA A 194 30.49 -10.05 -1.99
N TYR A 195 31.07 -11.05 -2.63
CA TYR A 195 30.48 -11.94 -3.63
C TYR A 195 29.74 -11.20 -4.75
N ASN A 196 30.46 -10.39 -5.53
CA ASN A 196 29.90 -9.54 -6.59
C ASN A 196 28.73 -8.67 -6.09
N TRP A 197 28.97 -8.00 -4.96
CA TRP A 197 28.00 -7.20 -4.22
C TRP A 197 26.71 -7.96 -3.81
N GLN A 198 26.73 -9.28 -3.69
CA GLN A 198 25.71 -9.97 -2.88
C GLN A 198 25.77 -9.41 -1.46
N GLY A 199 26.96 -9.38 -0.89
CA GLY A 199 27.24 -9.06 0.50
C GLY A 199 27.27 -10.30 1.40
N THR A 200 27.75 -10.10 2.63
CA THR A 200 27.76 -11.11 3.69
C THR A 200 27.71 -10.46 5.06
N ASN A 201 27.42 -11.27 6.08
CA ASN A 201 27.60 -10.92 7.48
C ASN A 201 28.63 -11.87 8.09
N TYR A 202 29.52 -11.32 8.90
CA TYR A 202 30.45 -12.06 9.73
C TYR A 202 30.01 -11.99 11.19
N MET A 203 30.14 -13.11 11.90
CA MET A 203 29.89 -13.21 13.32
C MET A 203 31.08 -13.91 13.97
N LEU A 204 31.72 -13.26 14.93
CA LEU A 204 32.78 -13.81 15.75
C LEU A 204 32.24 -14.04 17.16
N GLN A 205 32.15 -15.30 17.56
CA GLN A 205 31.70 -15.69 18.89
C GLN A 205 32.87 -16.26 19.68
N ARG A 206 33.00 -15.86 20.94
CA ARG A 206 33.99 -16.43 21.85
C ARG A 206 33.31 -17.26 22.93
N GLU A 207 33.72 -18.53 23.01
CA GLU A 207 33.30 -19.47 24.04
C GLU A 207 34.54 -19.90 24.82
N MET A 208 34.71 -19.34 26.03
CA MET A 208 35.92 -19.52 26.86
C MET A 208 37.22 -19.10 26.13
N TRP A 209 38.04 -20.07 25.73
CA TRP A 209 39.30 -19.89 25.02
C TRP A 209 39.15 -20.07 23.50
N ASP A 210 38.05 -20.66 23.04
CA ASP A 210 37.81 -20.92 21.64
C ASP A 210 37.11 -19.74 20.97
N LEU A 211 37.57 -19.41 19.75
CA LEU A 211 36.95 -18.42 18.88
C LEU A 211 36.31 -19.15 17.70
N HIS A 212 35.06 -18.83 17.41
CA HIS A 212 34.31 -19.41 16.31
C HIS A 212 33.83 -18.28 15.39
N ASP A 213 34.18 -18.38 14.11
CA ASP A 213 33.75 -17.46 13.07
C ASP A 213 32.63 -18.09 12.23
N PHE A 214 31.64 -17.27 11.91
CA PHE A 214 30.51 -17.66 11.08
C PHE A 214 30.33 -16.62 9.99
N SER A 215 30.00 -17.07 8.78
CA SER A 215 29.71 -16.18 7.66
C SER A 215 28.49 -16.62 6.86
N TYR A 216 27.80 -15.66 6.25
CA TYR A 216 26.76 -15.96 5.28
C TYR A 216 27.40 -16.34 3.93
N PRO A 217 27.13 -17.54 3.39
CA PRO A 217 27.87 -18.07 2.25
C PRO A 217 27.50 -17.38 0.93
N ASN A 218 28.38 -17.50 -0.07
CA ASN A 218 28.12 -17.08 -1.44
C ASN A 218 26.98 -17.92 -2.05
N GLN A 219 25.86 -17.27 -2.35
CA GLN A 219 24.69 -17.88 -3.00
C GLN A 219 24.68 -17.62 -4.51
N LYS A 220 25.73 -16.99 -5.05
CA LYS A 220 25.86 -16.52 -6.44
C LYS A 220 24.76 -15.54 -6.86
N ASN A 221 24.20 -14.82 -5.90
CA ASN A 221 23.15 -13.83 -6.09
C ASN A 221 23.72 -12.43 -5.90
N GLY A 222 24.39 -11.90 -6.92
CA GLY A 222 25.03 -10.58 -6.85
C GLY A 222 24.05 -9.41 -6.68
N ASN A 223 24.58 -8.26 -6.26
CA ASN A 223 23.88 -6.97 -6.16
C ASN A 223 22.70 -6.86 -5.16
N THR A 224 22.69 -7.63 -4.07
CA THR A 224 21.63 -7.57 -3.04
C THR A 224 22.00 -6.67 -1.85
N TYR A 225 23.29 -6.54 -1.56
CA TYR A 225 23.89 -5.71 -0.49
C TYR A 225 23.51 -6.19 0.91
N ILE A 226 23.41 -7.51 1.14
CA ILE A 226 23.22 -8.03 2.49
C ILE A 226 24.41 -7.62 3.37
N GLY A 227 24.15 -7.20 4.61
CA GLY A 227 25.15 -6.60 5.50
C GLY A 227 25.27 -5.08 5.35
N TYR A 228 24.39 -4.44 4.58
CA TYR A 228 24.30 -2.98 4.55
C TYR A 228 23.97 -2.44 5.95
N THR A 229 22.97 -3.03 6.59
CA THR A 229 22.73 -2.96 8.02
C THR A 229 22.85 -4.34 8.64
N ALA A 230 23.23 -4.37 9.91
CA ALA A 230 23.31 -5.58 10.70
C ALA A 230 23.01 -5.23 12.16
N GLU A 231 22.14 -6.02 12.76
CA GLU A 231 21.81 -5.98 14.18
C GLU A 231 21.70 -7.43 14.68
N MET A 232 21.90 -7.63 15.98
CA MET A 232 21.85 -8.96 16.58
C MET A 232 21.10 -8.90 17.90
N GLY A 233 20.17 -9.83 18.08
CA GLY A 233 19.38 -9.95 19.30
C GLY A 233 19.04 -11.41 19.61
N SER A 234 18.88 -11.72 20.89
CA SER A 234 18.16 -12.90 21.36
C SER A 234 16.65 -12.65 21.30
N ALA A 235 15.83 -13.69 21.47
CA ALA A 235 14.37 -13.58 21.42
C ALA A 235 13.80 -12.95 20.14
N VAL A 236 14.47 -13.17 18.99
CA VAL A 236 13.98 -12.76 17.67
C VAL A 236 13.27 -13.94 16.98
N LEU A 237 14.01 -15.00 16.65
CA LEU A 237 13.44 -16.26 16.14
C LEU A 237 13.36 -17.34 17.22
N GLN A 238 14.28 -17.29 18.20
CA GLN A 238 14.37 -18.21 19.32
C GLN A 238 14.77 -17.43 20.57
N GLN A 239 14.30 -17.86 21.73
CA GLN A 239 14.43 -17.09 22.97
C GLN A 239 15.89 -16.96 23.44
N ASP A 240 16.62 -18.07 23.49
CA ASP A 240 18.00 -18.12 23.98
C ASP A 240 19.07 -18.01 22.88
N ALA A 241 18.69 -18.15 21.61
CA ALA A 241 19.64 -18.13 20.50
C ALA A 241 19.68 -16.75 19.83
N VAL A 242 20.89 -16.28 19.53
CA VAL A 242 21.09 -15.03 18.81
C VAL A 242 20.68 -15.18 17.34
N THR A 243 19.97 -14.19 16.84
CA THR A 243 19.61 -14.06 15.42
C THR A 243 20.31 -12.84 14.85
N VAL A 244 20.92 -12.99 13.67
CA VAL A 244 21.49 -11.86 12.93
C VAL A 244 20.41 -11.31 12.01
N VAL A 245 20.01 -10.07 12.23
CA VAL A 245 19.07 -9.35 11.38
C VAL A 245 19.87 -8.44 10.47
N SER A 246 19.78 -8.67 9.15
CA SER A 246 20.60 -7.95 8.18
C SER A 246 19.78 -7.38 7.04
N GLY A 247 19.97 -6.10 6.77
CA GLY A 247 19.36 -5.42 5.65
C GLY A 247 20.09 -5.69 4.33
N ALA A 248 19.29 -5.90 3.28
CA ALA A 248 19.72 -6.08 1.90
C ALA A 248 18.90 -5.15 0.98
N PRO A 249 19.16 -3.83 1.00
CA PRO A 249 18.26 -2.83 0.42
C PRO A 249 18.19 -2.85 -1.11
N ARG A 250 19.03 -3.64 -1.79
CA ARG A 250 19.00 -3.83 -3.24
C ARG A 250 18.44 -5.18 -3.69
N TYR A 251 18.07 -6.06 -2.74
CA TYR A 251 17.45 -7.34 -3.07
C TYR A 251 16.23 -7.12 -3.98
N GLN A 252 16.26 -7.72 -5.18
CA GLN A 252 15.22 -7.57 -6.21
C GLN A 252 14.80 -6.12 -6.51
N HIS A 253 15.70 -5.17 -6.27
CA HIS A 253 15.46 -3.72 -6.35
C HIS A 253 14.35 -3.16 -5.44
N THR A 254 13.65 -4.00 -4.66
CA THR A 254 12.68 -3.56 -3.66
C THR A 254 13.31 -3.42 -2.27
N GLY A 255 14.34 -4.22 -1.98
CA GLY A 255 14.98 -4.35 -0.69
C GLY A 255 14.44 -5.54 0.10
N ALA A 256 15.18 -6.00 1.11
CA ALA A 256 14.75 -7.07 2.01
C ALA A 256 15.48 -7.01 3.34
N VAL A 257 14.95 -7.72 4.34
CA VAL A 257 15.62 -8.01 5.61
C VAL A 257 15.76 -9.53 5.76
N TYR A 258 16.98 -9.97 6.05
CA TYR A 258 17.36 -11.34 6.27
C TYR A 258 17.47 -11.60 7.77
N LEU A 259 16.84 -12.67 8.26
CA LEU A 259 17.07 -13.18 9.61
C LEU A 259 17.87 -14.47 9.48
N LEU A 260 19.09 -14.42 9.99
CA LEU A 260 20.07 -15.50 9.87
C LEU A 260 20.27 -16.19 11.22
N SER A 261 20.27 -17.51 11.20
CA SER A 261 20.58 -18.34 12.36
C SER A 261 21.92 -19.06 12.19
N ARG A 262 22.50 -19.43 13.33
CA ARG A 262 23.75 -20.20 13.39
C ARG A 262 23.52 -21.65 12.96
N SER A 263 24.32 -22.16 12.02
CA SER A 263 24.39 -23.59 11.73
C SER A 263 25.51 -24.27 12.53
N PRO A 264 25.41 -25.59 12.78
CA PRO A 264 26.52 -26.37 13.34
C PRO A 264 27.79 -26.40 12.47
N GLN A 265 27.68 -26.07 11.17
CA GLN A 265 28.79 -26.09 10.21
C GLN A 265 29.57 -24.77 10.14
N HIS A 266 29.49 -23.93 11.18
CA HIS A 266 30.12 -22.61 11.22
C HIS A 266 29.68 -21.67 10.08
N THR A 267 28.42 -21.79 9.63
CA THR A 267 27.82 -20.88 8.65
C THR A 267 26.60 -20.17 9.21
N LEU A 268 26.29 -19.00 8.64
CA LEU A 268 25.02 -18.33 8.87
C LEU A 268 24.03 -18.78 7.80
N GLU A 269 22.90 -19.34 8.22
CA GLU A 269 21.85 -19.80 7.33
C GLU A 269 20.64 -18.88 7.39
N ARG A 270 20.02 -18.64 6.23
CA ARG A 270 18.83 -17.79 6.14
C ARG A 270 17.61 -18.57 6.66
N SER A 271 17.14 -18.20 7.84
CA SER A 271 15.93 -18.75 8.45
C SER A 271 14.67 -18.06 7.94
N LEU A 272 14.69 -16.73 7.83
CA LEU A 272 13.56 -15.95 7.32
C LEU A 272 14.04 -14.81 6.40
N LEU A 273 13.18 -14.43 5.45
CA LEU A 273 13.37 -13.31 4.54
C LEU A 273 12.09 -12.49 4.49
N LEU A 274 12.19 -11.20 4.79
CA LEU A 274 11.11 -10.23 4.69
C LEU A 274 11.39 -9.32 3.48
N PRO A 275 10.69 -9.50 2.34
CA PRO A 275 10.89 -8.67 1.16
C PRO A 275 10.18 -7.32 1.27
N GLY A 276 10.80 -6.27 0.74
CA GLY A 276 10.18 -4.96 0.56
C GLY A 276 9.18 -4.98 -0.59
N HIS A 277 8.14 -4.15 -0.49
CA HIS A 277 7.02 -4.13 -1.44
C HIS A 277 7.20 -3.15 -2.62
N GLN A 278 8.06 -2.13 -2.48
CA GLN A 278 8.21 -1.07 -3.49
C GLN A 278 9.63 -1.00 -4.04
N VAL A 279 9.74 -1.04 -5.37
CA VAL A 279 11.01 -0.89 -6.09
C VAL A 279 11.61 0.49 -5.81
N GLY A 280 12.90 0.53 -5.49
CA GLY A 280 13.65 1.76 -5.22
C GLY A 280 13.39 2.35 -3.83
N SER A 281 12.54 1.73 -3.00
CA SER A 281 12.26 2.22 -1.64
C SER A 281 13.44 2.06 -0.67
N TYR A 282 14.38 1.17 -1.02
CA TYR A 282 15.58 0.88 -0.24
C TYR A 282 15.26 0.31 1.15
N PHE A 283 14.22 -0.54 1.19
CA PHE A 283 13.76 -1.26 2.37
C PHE A 283 14.87 -2.12 2.97
N GLY A 284 15.10 -2.01 4.28
CA GLY A 284 16.22 -2.67 4.96
C GLY A 284 17.49 -1.82 5.02
N SER A 285 17.40 -0.50 4.80
CA SER A 285 18.55 0.41 4.94
C SER A 285 18.76 0.95 6.35
N ALA A 286 17.74 0.81 7.21
CA ALA A 286 17.82 0.97 8.66
C ALA A 286 17.03 -0.16 9.31
N VAL A 287 17.52 -0.69 10.42
CA VAL A 287 16.87 -1.75 11.19
C VAL A 287 17.04 -1.42 12.67
N ALA A 288 16.00 -1.69 13.48
CA ALA A 288 16.05 -1.67 14.93
C ALA A 288 15.28 -2.86 15.50
N LEU A 289 15.80 -3.44 16.58
CA LEU A 289 15.11 -4.43 17.41
C LEU A 289 14.64 -3.78 18.72
N ALA A 290 13.38 -4.01 19.09
CA ALA A 290 12.80 -3.56 20.35
C ALA A 290 11.63 -4.47 20.73
N ASP A 291 11.42 -4.70 22.03
CA ASP A 291 10.20 -5.37 22.53
C ASP A 291 9.13 -4.28 22.77
N LEU A 292 8.28 -4.04 21.77
CA LEU A 292 7.36 -2.89 21.73
C LEU A 292 6.10 -3.16 22.55
N ASN A 293 5.69 -4.42 22.70
CA ASN A 293 4.52 -4.83 23.48
C ASN A 293 4.86 -5.45 24.84
N ASN A 294 6.15 -5.50 25.22
CA ASN A 294 6.67 -6.06 26.47
C ASN A 294 6.26 -7.53 26.68
N ASP A 295 6.34 -8.34 25.62
CA ASP A 295 6.02 -9.77 25.68
C ASP A 295 7.25 -10.68 25.81
N GLY A 296 8.44 -10.08 25.85
CA GLY A 296 9.72 -10.76 25.95
C GLY A 296 10.32 -11.18 24.60
N TRP A 297 9.64 -10.91 23.49
CA TRP A 297 10.16 -11.09 22.13
C TRP A 297 10.56 -9.75 21.51
N GLN A 298 11.60 -9.78 20.68
CA GLN A 298 12.04 -8.61 19.94
C GLN A 298 11.21 -8.45 18.68
N ASP A 299 10.53 -7.32 18.56
CA ASP A 299 9.89 -6.85 17.33
C ASP A 299 10.91 -6.21 16.40
N LEU A 300 10.55 -6.16 15.12
CA LEU A 300 11.42 -5.67 14.07
C LEU A 300 10.89 -4.40 13.43
N VAL A 301 11.71 -3.35 13.43
CA VAL A 301 11.41 -2.08 12.78
C VAL A 301 12.38 -1.86 11.61
N VAL A 302 11.85 -1.57 10.42
CA VAL A 302 12.61 -1.51 9.16
C VAL A 302 12.37 -0.20 8.44
N GLY A 303 13.45 0.53 8.12
CA GLY A 303 13.42 1.76 7.35
C GLY A 303 13.43 1.54 5.83
N ALA A 304 12.64 2.35 5.13
CA ALA A 304 12.60 2.48 3.67
C ALA A 304 12.55 3.98 3.28
N PRO A 305 13.66 4.71 3.43
CA PRO A 305 13.71 6.17 3.33
C PRO A 305 13.35 6.71 1.94
N TYR A 306 13.46 5.90 0.89
CA TYR A 306 13.12 6.31 -0.48
C TYR A 306 11.74 5.79 -0.92
N TYR A 307 10.95 5.24 0.00
CA TYR A 307 9.55 4.95 -0.25
C TYR A 307 8.83 6.23 -0.70
N PHE A 308 7.96 6.13 -1.70
CA PHE A 308 7.20 7.27 -2.17
C PHE A 308 5.78 6.89 -2.59
N LYS A 309 4.82 7.79 -2.34
CA LYS A 309 3.47 7.73 -2.94
C LYS A 309 3.11 9.11 -3.48
N ARG A 310 3.27 9.27 -4.80
CA ARG A 310 3.14 10.57 -5.49
C ARG A 310 1.80 11.28 -5.25
N LYS A 311 0.69 10.53 -5.18
CA LYS A 311 -0.66 11.12 -5.01
C LYS A 311 -0.96 11.58 -3.58
N GLN A 312 -0.20 11.10 -2.59
CA GLN A 312 -0.43 11.35 -1.17
C GLN A 312 0.65 12.24 -0.54
N GLU A 313 1.56 12.78 -1.37
CA GLU A 313 2.73 13.55 -0.92
C GLU A 313 3.52 12.85 0.21
N VAL A 314 3.66 11.53 0.14
CA VAL A 314 4.44 10.73 1.08
C VAL A 314 5.87 10.51 0.58
N GLY A 315 6.84 10.66 1.47
CA GLY A 315 8.26 10.37 1.26
C GLY A 315 8.89 9.71 2.49
N GLY A 316 9.48 8.53 2.30
CA GLY A 316 10.00 7.69 3.36
C GLY A 316 8.91 6.89 4.09
N ALA A 317 9.28 5.71 4.57
CA ALA A 317 8.44 4.84 5.36
C ALA A 317 9.25 4.04 6.39
N VAL A 318 8.56 3.64 7.45
CA VAL A 318 9.04 2.68 8.44
C VAL A 318 8.00 1.57 8.57
N TYR A 319 8.47 0.33 8.52
CA TYR A 319 7.65 -0.87 8.60
C TYR A 319 7.90 -1.54 9.95
N VAL A 320 6.83 -1.86 10.68
CA VAL A 320 6.90 -2.55 11.96
C VAL A 320 6.34 -3.95 11.79
N TYR A 321 7.13 -4.95 12.17
CA TYR A 321 6.74 -6.35 12.20
C TYR A 321 6.74 -6.79 13.66
N MET A 322 5.53 -6.95 14.21
CA MET A 322 5.38 -7.52 15.55
C MET A 322 5.73 -9.00 15.53
N ASN A 323 6.40 -9.45 16.57
CA ASN A 323 6.81 -10.83 16.75
C ASN A 323 5.66 -11.66 17.32
N GLU A 324 5.39 -12.83 16.74
CA GLU A 324 4.38 -13.78 17.20
C GLU A 324 5.06 -15.04 17.75
N VAL A 325 5.81 -14.88 18.85
CA VAL A 325 6.51 -15.97 19.56
C VAL A 325 7.58 -16.65 18.68
N GLY A 326 8.50 -15.86 18.15
CA GLY A 326 9.59 -16.30 17.29
C GLY A 326 9.24 -16.35 15.79
N GLY A 327 8.06 -15.87 15.41
CA GLY A 327 7.57 -15.82 14.04
C GLY A 327 7.20 -14.41 13.60
N PHE A 328 7.42 -14.09 12.33
CA PHE A 328 6.96 -12.83 11.74
C PHE A 328 6.01 -13.11 10.59
N ARG A 329 4.94 -12.33 10.51
CA ARG A 329 4.04 -12.35 9.35
C ARG A 329 4.74 -11.76 8.12
N PRO A 330 4.39 -12.21 6.91
CA PRO A 330 4.92 -11.62 5.68
C PRO A 330 4.56 -10.14 5.53
N GLU A 331 3.36 -9.77 6.01
CA GLU A 331 2.87 -8.39 6.01
C GLU A 331 3.25 -7.66 7.31
N PRO A 332 3.60 -6.38 7.22
CA PRO A 332 3.89 -5.55 8.39
C PRO A 332 2.63 -5.33 9.23
N SER A 333 2.78 -5.30 10.55
CA SER A 333 1.70 -4.96 11.50
C SER A 333 1.32 -3.48 11.40
N LEU A 334 2.30 -2.61 11.14
CA LEU A 334 2.10 -1.17 10.99
C LEU A 334 3.09 -0.59 9.96
N VAL A 335 2.63 0.40 9.20
CA VAL A 335 3.46 1.17 8.27
C VAL A 335 3.31 2.65 8.58
N LEU A 336 4.40 3.25 9.06
CA LEU A 336 4.49 4.68 9.31
C LEU A 336 5.05 5.37 8.05
N THR A 337 4.50 6.52 7.70
CA THR A 337 4.90 7.25 6.50
C THR A 337 5.20 8.70 6.80
N GLY A 338 6.26 9.24 6.22
CA GLY A 338 6.65 10.64 6.39
C GLY A 338 6.25 11.54 5.23
N PRO A 339 6.44 12.86 5.38
CA PRO A 339 6.20 13.84 4.31
C PRO A 339 7.11 13.64 3.10
N SER A 340 6.69 14.13 1.93
CA SER A 340 7.49 14.09 0.70
C SER A 340 8.89 14.65 0.91
N TYR A 341 9.90 13.99 0.32
CA TYR A 341 11.31 14.38 0.36
C TYR A 341 11.94 14.44 1.77
N SER A 342 11.24 14.01 2.81
CA SER A 342 11.76 13.98 4.20
C SER A 342 12.84 12.90 4.42
N ALA A 343 12.79 11.84 3.61
CA ALA A 343 13.46 10.56 3.83
C ALA A 343 13.16 9.98 5.23
N PHE A 344 11.92 10.06 5.68
CA PHE A 344 11.48 9.42 6.91
C PHE A 344 11.83 7.93 6.94
N GLY A 345 12.42 7.47 8.04
CA GLY A 345 12.97 6.11 8.14
C GLY A 345 14.41 5.98 7.66
N PHE A 346 15.14 7.10 7.50
CA PHE A 346 16.57 7.09 7.17
C PHE A 346 17.42 6.50 8.29
N ALA A 347 17.06 6.84 9.53
CA ALA A 347 17.60 6.24 10.74
C ALA A 347 16.43 5.79 11.61
N VAL A 348 16.56 4.61 12.22
CA VAL A 348 15.62 4.07 13.19
C VAL A 348 16.46 3.56 14.36
N ALA A 349 16.04 3.84 15.59
CA ALA A 349 16.71 3.33 16.78
C ALA A 349 15.69 2.97 17.86
N SER A 350 15.93 1.85 18.55
CA SER A 350 15.32 1.60 19.85
C SER A 350 15.92 2.59 20.86
N ILE A 351 15.05 3.33 21.54
CA ILE A 351 15.45 4.35 22.52
C ILE A 351 15.18 3.91 23.97
N GLY A 352 14.74 2.65 24.15
CA GLY A 352 14.30 2.15 25.45
C GLY A 352 12.96 2.76 25.87
N ASP A 353 12.58 2.56 27.12
CA ASP A 353 11.35 3.10 27.70
C ASP A 353 11.58 4.55 28.16
N ILE A 354 11.27 5.53 27.30
CA ILE A 354 11.65 6.95 27.51
C ILE A 354 10.70 7.68 28.47
N ASN A 355 9.49 7.16 28.68
CA ASN A 355 8.49 7.68 29.60
C ASN A 355 8.36 6.83 30.88
N GLN A 356 9.04 5.69 30.96
CA GLN A 356 9.04 4.73 32.08
C GLN A 356 7.65 4.14 32.34
N ASP A 357 6.92 3.82 31.27
CA ASP A 357 5.58 3.22 31.33
C ASP A 357 5.55 1.68 31.26
N GLY A 358 6.72 1.07 31.02
CA GLY A 358 6.92 -0.36 30.90
C GLY A 358 7.04 -0.88 29.46
N PHE A 359 6.98 -0.03 28.43
CA PHE A 359 7.12 -0.43 27.03
C PHE A 359 8.34 0.24 26.38
N GLN A 360 9.01 -0.44 25.45
CA GLN A 360 10.13 0.17 24.73
C GLN A 360 9.65 1.04 23.58
N ASP A 361 10.30 2.18 23.41
CA ASP A 361 9.97 3.17 22.40
C ASP A 361 11.00 3.22 21.28
N ILE A 362 10.63 3.89 20.19
CA ILE A 362 11.52 4.11 19.04
C ILE A 362 11.63 5.57 18.65
N ALA A 363 12.77 5.90 18.05
CA ALA A 363 12.99 7.16 17.35
C ALA A 363 13.19 6.93 15.85
N VAL A 364 12.60 7.81 15.04
CA VAL A 364 12.72 7.79 13.57
C VAL A 364 13.26 9.12 13.06
N GLY A 365 14.31 9.05 12.26
CA GLY A 365 14.95 10.20 11.63
C GLY A 365 14.36 10.55 10.27
N ALA A 366 14.16 11.85 10.03
CA ALA A 366 13.76 12.45 8.77
C ALA A 366 14.71 13.62 8.44
N PRO A 367 15.97 13.33 8.08
CA PRO A 367 17.01 14.35 7.99
C PRO A 367 16.77 15.40 6.92
N PHE A 368 15.95 15.12 5.90
CA PHE A 368 15.72 16.06 4.79
C PHE A 368 14.38 16.80 4.91
N GLU A 369 13.67 16.67 6.03
CA GLU A 369 12.47 17.47 6.32
C GLU A 369 12.84 18.85 6.89
N GLY A 370 13.00 19.83 6.01
CA GLY A 370 13.47 21.16 6.41
C GLY A 370 14.89 21.09 6.99
N PRO A 371 15.16 21.57 8.21
CA PRO A 371 16.46 21.41 8.89
C PRO A 371 16.74 19.96 9.33
N GLY A 372 15.76 19.06 9.19
CA GLY A 372 15.78 17.69 9.69
C GLY A 372 14.99 17.56 10.98
N LYS A 373 14.31 16.42 11.12
CA LYS A 373 13.45 16.12 12.27
C LYS A 373 13.71 14.72 12.82
N VAL A 374 13.39 14.56 14.10
CA VAL A 374 13.30 13.26 14.76
C VAL A 374 11.92 13.09 15.35
N TYR A 375 11.30 11.95 15.09
CA TYR A 375 9.99 11.57 15.57
C TYR A 375 10.14 10.52 16.67
N ILE A 376 9.52 10.75 17.82
CA ILE A 376 9.46 9.82 18.94
C ILE A 376 8.10 9.16 18.96
N TYR A 377 8.08 7.84 18.95
CA TYR A 377 6.87 7.03 19.00
C TYR A 377 6.88 6.21 20.28
N HIS A 378 5.82 6.35 21.08
CA HIS A 378 5.60 5.48 22.22
C HIS A 378 4.95 4.17 21.81
N SER A 379 5.17 3.14 22.62
CA SER A 379 4.54 1.84 22.45
C SER A 379 3.50 1.56 23.55
N SER A 380 2.84 0.41 23.45
CA SER A 380 1.81 -0.04 24.40
C SER A 380 1.71 -1.56 24.34
N ALA A 381 0.86 -2.16 25.17
CA ALA A 381 0.59 -3.60 25.11
C ALA A 381 0.05 -4.08 23.74
N GLU A 382 -0.49 -3.18 22.92
CA GLU A 382 -0.97 -3.47 21.57
C GLU A 382 0.13 -3.31 20.49
N GLY A 383 1.33 -2.89 20.89
CA GLY A 383 2.46 -2.55 20.02
C GLY A 383 2.65 -1.04 19.85
N LEU A 384 3.33 -0.66 18.77
CA LEU A 384 3.69 0.73 18.48
C LEU A 384 2.46 1.59 18.13
N LEU A 385 2.39 2.80 18.70
CA LEU A 385 1.34 3.78 18.35
C LEU A 385 1.58 4.39 16.96
N ASP A 386 0.51 4.66 16.21
CA ASP A 386 0.57 5.19 14.85
C ASP A 386 0.96 6.67 14.76
N LYS A 387 0.76 7.42 15.84
CA LYS A 387 1.05 8.85 15.93
C LYS A 387 2.31 9.11 16.77
N PRO A 388 3.21 9.96 16.28
CA PRO A 388 4.36 10.38 17.07
C PRO A 388 3.88 11.20 18.27
N ARG A 389 4.48 10.95 19.44
CA ARG A 389 4.19 11.70 20.67
C ARG A 389 5.02 12.97 20.75
N GLN A 390 6.23 12.94 20.22
CA GLN A 390 7.07 14.12 20.13
C GLN A 390 7.73 14.21 18.75
N VAL A 391 7.80 15.43 18.21
CA VAL A 391 8.55 15.74 16.98
C VAL A 391 9.53 16.85 17.30
N ILE A 392 10.81 16.56 17.08
CA ILE A 392 11.92 17.44 17.45
C ILE A 392 12.56 17.95 16.16
N SER A 393 12.49 19.26 15.91
CA SER A 393 13.10 19.88 14.74
C SER A 393 14.50 20.38 15.04
N GLY A 394 15.42 20.22 14.08
CA GLY A 394 16.76 20.80 14.15
C GLY A 394 16.78 22.33 14.25
N SER A 395 15.66 23.01 13.93
CA SER A 395 15.46 24.45 14.17
C SER A 395 15.28 24.82 15.64
N ASP A 396 14.80 23.89 16.47
CA ASP A 396 14.31 24.20 17.81
C ASP A 396 15.42 24.09 18.88
N LEU A 397 16.60 23.61 18.49
CA LEU A 397 17.74 23.29 19.36
C LEU A 397 18.61 24.52 19.73
N GLY A 398 18.01 25.71 19.84
CA GLY A 398 18.66 26.94 20.28
C GLY A 398 19.32 27.78 19.17
N PRO A 399 20.31 28.65 19.47
CA PRO A 399 20.77 29.72 18.57
C PRO A 399 21.51 29.24 17.31
N ALA A 400 21.79 27.94 17.20
CA ALA A 400 22.57 27.38 16.11
C ALA A 400 21.77 26.22 15.49
N SER A 401 20.81 26.54 14.62
CA SER A 401 20.01 25.57 13.86
C SER A 401 20.90 24.47 13.28
N MET A 402 20.49 23.21 13.46
CA MET A 402 21.18 22.06 12.88
C MET A 402 20.50 21.69 11.56
N GLN A 403 21.28 21.51 10.50
CA GLN A 403 20.80 21.00 9.21
C GLN A 403 20.94 19.48 9.18
N THR A 404 20.15 18.75 8.40
CA THR A 404 20.21 17.27 8.32
C THR A 404 20.09 16.57 9.68
N PHE A 405 19.36 17.17 10.62
CA PHE A 405 19.15 16.62 11.96
C PHE A 405 18.33 15.32 11.90
N GLY A 406 18.79 14.27 12.58
CA GLY A 406 18.16 12.94 12.51
C GLY A 406 18.79 12.00 11.48
N TYR A 407 20.02 12.29 11.04
CA TYR A 407 20.75 11.46 10.08
C TYR A 407 21.25 10.14 10.69
N SER A 408 21.62 10.19 11.98
CA SER A 408 21.98 9.01 12.79
C SER A 408 21.39 9.19 14.18
N LEU A 409 21.02 8.06 14.80
CA LEU A 409 20.35 8.02 16.10
C LEU A 409 21.02 6.96 16.97
N SER A 410 21.13 7.23 18.26
CA SER A 410 21.56 6.26 19.27
C SER A 410 20.85 6.54 20.59
N GLY A 411 20.14 5.57 21.14
CA GLY A 411 19.37 5.71 22.37
C GLY A 411 19.40 4.46 23.25
N GLY A 412 18.55 4.45 24.28
CA GLY A 412 18.40 3.34 25.22
C GLY A 412 19.44 3.34 26.35
N LEU A 413 20.09 4.47 26.60
CA LEU A 413 21.04 4.62 27.69
C LEU A 413 20.79 5.91 28.47
N ASP A 414 20.65 5.79 29.79
CA ASP A 414 20.64 6.91 30.72
C ASP A 414 22.08 7.44 30.91
N VAL A 415 22.34 8.69 30.50
CA VAL A 415 23.67 9.29 30.57
C VAL A 415 23.86 10.23 31.75
N ASP A 416 22.79 10.65 32.42
CA ASP A 416 22.83 11.59 33.54
C ASP A 416 22.33 11.00 34.87
N SER A 417 22.07 9.69 34.89
CA SER A 417 21.64 8.92 36.06
C SER A 417 20.29 9.36 36.63
N ASN A 418 19.37 9.83 35.76
CA ASN A 418 18.02 10.22 36.16
C ASN A 418 16.98 9.09 36.04
N SER A 419 17.41 7.88 35.67
CA SER A 419 16.60 6.67 35.44
C SER A 419 15.77 6.66 34.16
N TYR A 420 15.94 7.65 33.28
CA TYR A 420 15.31 7.70 31.96
C TYR A 420 16.38 7.57 30.86
N PRO A 421 16.13 6.80 29.79
CA PRO A 421 17.07 6.70 28.68
C PRO A 421 17.11 8.00 27.87
N ASP A 422 18.31 8.37 27.42
CA ASP A 422 18.55 9.56 26.63
C ASP A 422 18.76 9.23 25.14
N LEU A 423 18.71 10.27 24.30
CA LEU A 423 18.81 10.16 22.85
C LEU A 423 19.92 11.05 22.29
N LEU A 424 20.87 10.44 21.57
CA LEU A 424 21.91 11.14 20.83
C LEU A 424 21.54 11.22 19.34
N VAL A 425 21.53 12.43 18.79
CA VAL A 425 21.10 12.71 17.42
C VAL A 425 22.19 13.38 16.60
N GLY A 426 22.39 12.88 15.38
CA GLY A 426 23.49 13.27 14.50
C GLY A 426 23.00 14.06 13.31
N SER A 427 23.93 14.85 12.78
CA SER A 427 23.73 15.71 11.62
C SER A 427 24.94 15.62 10.70
N LEU A 428 24.69 15.64 9.38
CA LEU A 428 25.76 15.75 8.39
C LEU A 428 26.48 17.11 8.44
N ALA A 429 25.89 18.12 9.08
CA ALA A 429 26.47 19.45 9.28
C ALA A 429 27.45 19.52 10.47
N GLU A 430 28.16 18.42 10.72
CA GLU A 430 29.29 18.33 11.66
C GLU A 430 28.92 18.65 13.11
N ARG A 431 27.71 18.26 13.51
CA ARG A 431 27.16 18.51 14.85
C ARG A 431 26.41 17.32 15.38
N ILE A 432 26.39 17.24 16.70
CA ILE A 432 25.64 16.25 17.46
C ILE A 432 24.81 16.97 18.52
N ALA A 433 23.67 16.41 18.86
CA ALA A 433 22.83 16.89 19.95
C ALA A 433 22.52 15.72 20.89
N LEU A 434 22.81 15.92 22.17
CA LEU A 434 22.34 15.03 23.23
C LEU A 434 21.02 15.58 23.76
N LEU A 435 19.95 14.83 23.56
CA LEU A 435 18.63 15.09 24.08
C LEU A 435 18.43 14.23 25.32
N ARG A 436 18.16 14.87 26.46
CA ARG A 436 17.99 14.19 27.74
C ARG A 436 16.52 14.09 28.13
N ALA A 437 16.09 12.94 28.62
CA ALA A 437 14.71 12.69 29.02
C ALA A 437 14.39 13.38 30.36
N ARG A 438 13.17 13.91 30.49
CA ARG A 438 12.70 14.63 31.68
C ARG A 438 11.90 13.67 32.58
N PRO A 439 11.95 13.80 33.92
CA PRO A 439 11.12 13.00 34.80
C PRO A 439 9.63 13.18 34.54
N VAL A 440 8.90 12.06 34.41
CA VAL A 440 7.46 12.02 34.16
C VAL A 440 6.69 11.86 35.49
N ILE A 441 5.74 12.74 35.75
CA ILE A 441 4.93 12.76 36.99
C ILE A 441 3.54 12.22 36.73
N ASN A 442 3.16 11.22 37.53
CA ASN A 442 1.81 10.67 37.57
C ASN A 442 1.02 11.28 38.74
N ILE A 443 -0.12 11.90 38.44
CA ILE A 443 -1.05 12.38 39.47
C ILE A 443 -1.87 11.18 39.96
N LEU A 444 -1.70 10.83 41.24
CA LEU A 444 -2.32 9.64 41.85
C LEU A 444 -3.78 9.89 42.26
N ASN A 445 -4.04 11.02 42.94
CA ASN A 445 -5.39 11.43 43.29
C ASN A 445 -5.67 12.77 42.64
N LYS A 446 -6.74 12.82 41.83
CA LYS A 446 -7.34 14.04 41.29
C LYS A 446 -8.83 13.98 41.55
N THR A 447 -9.28 14.52 42.68
CA THR A 447 -10.71 14.50 43.03
C THR A 447 -11.31 15.89 42.86
N LEU A 448 -12.42 15.94 42.14
CA LEU A 448 -13.32 17.08 42.07
C LEU A 448 -14.64 16.60 42.68
N SER A 449 -15.11 17.27 43.72
CA SER A 449 -16.33 16.86 44.44
C SER A 449 -17.16 18.07 44.82
N VAL A 450 -18.48 17.92 44.83
CA VAL A 450 -19.42 19.01 45.12
C VAL A 450 -20.40 18.61 46.20
N ASN A 451 -20.63 19.52 47.16
CA ASN A 451 -21.54 19.33 48.27
C ASN A 451 -22.38 20.60 48.53
N PRO A 452 -23.72 20.54 48.49
CA PRO A 452 -24.55 19.40 48.08
C PRO A 452 -24.52 19.23 46.55
N SER A 453 -24.62 17.98 46.07
CA SER A 453 -24.75 17.68 44.64
C SER A 453 -26.13 18.02 44.07
N LYS A 454 -27.13 18.20 44.95
CA LYS A 454 -28.50 18.59 44.62
C LYS A 454 -28.87 19.87 45.36
N VAL A 455 -29.36 20.86 44.62
CA VAL A 455 -29.53 22.23 45.11
C VAL A 455 -30.98 22.67 44.92
N ASP A 456 -31.59 23.15 46.00
CA ASP A 456 -32.85 23.88 45.96
C ASP A 456 -32.53 25.39 45.90
N PRO A 457 -32.81 26.08 44.77
CA PRO A 457 -32.56 27.52 44.65
C PRO A 457 -33.25 28.35 45.73
N ALA A 458 -34.36 27.88 46.30
CA ALA A 458 -35.10 28.60 47.34
C ALA A 458 -34.44 28.52 48.73
N ARG A 459 -33.56 27.54 48.96
CA ARG A 459 -32.81 27.35 50.21
C ARG A 459 -31.40 27.94 50.16
N CYS A 460 -30.97 28.44 49.00
CA CYS A 460 -29.68 29.10 48.84
C CYS A 460 -29.74 30.54 49.38
N THR A 461 -28.92 30.85 50.39
CA THR A 461 -28.69 32.20 50.89
C THR A 461 -27.67 32.96 50.01
N PRO A 462 -27.67 34.31 50.03
CA PRO A 462 -26.71 35.11 49.26
C PRO A 462 -25.23 34.90 49.63
N ASP A 463 -24.93 34.21 50.73
CA ASP A 463 -23.56 34.03 51.22
C ASP A 463 -22.85 32.75 50.75
N SER A 464 -23.54 31.77 50.14
CA SER A 464 -23.04 30.50 49.52
C SER A 464 -23.94 29.31 49.86
N CYS A 465 -24.24 28.45 48.89
CA CYS A 465 -24.96 27.19 49.13
C CYS A 465 -24.29 25.94 48.58
N ILE A 466 -23.21 26.08 47.80
CA ILE A 466 -22.52 24.97 47.15
C ILE A 466 -21.03 25.06 47.42
N LYS A 467 -20.45 23.98 47.94
CA LYS A 467 -19.02 23.83 48.21
C LYS A 467 -18.41 22.85 47.23
N VAL A 468 -17.37 23.29 46.54
CA VAL A 468 -16.56 22.49 45.63
C VAL A 468 -15.26 22.15 46.33
N THR A 469 -14.91 20.88 46.46
CA THR A 469 -13.61 20.44 47.01
C THR A 469 -12.78 19.80 45.92
N VAL A 470 -11.55 20.30 45.77
CA VAL A 470 -10.54 19.84 44.83
C VAL A 470 -9.38 19.27 45.60
N CYS A 471 -8.91 18.06 45.26
CA CYS A 471 -7.71 17.49 45.85
C CYS A 471 -6.74 16.98 44.78
N PHE A 472 -5.45 17.21 45.01
CA PHE A 472 -4.35 16.65 44.21
C PHE A 472 -3.35 15.92 45.08
N SER A 473 -2.73 14.86 44.54
CA SER A 473 -1.54 14.24 45.11
C SER A 473 -0.72 13.47 44.10
N TYR A 474 0.61 13.48 44.26
CA TYR A 474 1.56 12.55 43.63
C TYR A 474 2.51 12.01 44.69
N ASN A 475 3.22 10.91 44.41
CA ASN A 475 4.18 10.31 45.36
C ASN A 475 5.59 10.21 44.78
N GLN A 476 5.70 9.85 43.50
CA GLN A 476 6.98 9.60 42.81
C GLN A 476 6.84 9.91 41.31
N SER A 477 7.97 9.99 40.61
CA SER A 477 7.99 9.94 39.15
C SER A 477 7.82 8.49 38.65
N ALA A 478 7.56 8.33 37.35
CA ALA A 478 7.44 7.01 36.73
C ALA A 478 8.75 6.20 36.82
N GLY A 479 9.90 6.85 36.64
CA GLY A 479 11.21 6.19 36.56
C GLY A 479 12.01 6.16 37.87
N ASP A 480 11.92 7.17 38.73
CA ASP A 480 12.70 7.23 39.97
C ASP A 480 11.79 7.19 41.22
N PRO A 481 11.77 6.07 41.96
CA PRO A 481 10.97 5.95 43.19
C PRO A 481 11.48 6.84 44.34
N LYS A 482 12.67 7.44 44.21
CA LYS A 482 13.23 8.40 45.19
C LYS A 482 12.95 9.85 44.82
N TYR A 483 12.29 10.11 43.69
CA TYR A 483 11.97 11.46 43.25
C TYR A 483 11.02 12.15 44.23
N LYS A 484 11.49 13.23 44.88
CA LYS A 484 10.77 13.97 45.93
C LYS A 484 10.84 15.50 45.76
N GLU A 485 11.06 15.98 44.54
CA GLU A 485 11.09 17.42 44.28
C GLU A 485 9.69 18.01 44.40
N ASN A 486 9.56 19.17 45.04
CA ASN A 486 8.29 19.89 45.13
C ASN A 486 7.89 20.44 43.76
N ILE A 487 6.63 20.23 43.37
CA ILE A 487 6.08 20.78 42.14
C ILE A 487 4.88 21.68 42.44
N ASP A 488 4.74 22.71 41.60
CA ASP A 488 3.63 23.64 41.61
C ASP A 488 2.71 23.31 40.43
N LEU A 489 1.44 23.06 40.70
CA LEU A 489 0.42 22.69 39.72
C LEU A 489 -0.64 23.80 39.67
N GLU A 490 -0.77 24.44 38.52
CA GLU A 490 -1.82 25.43 38.27
C GLU A 490 -3.08 24.68 37.83
N TYR A 491 -4.22 25.01 38.42
CA TYR A 491 -5.50 24.42 38.05
C TYR A 491 -6.55 25.50 37.81
N THR A 492 -7.43 25.21 36.86
CA THR A 492 -8.54 26.08 36.45
C THR A 492 -9.85 25.34 36.65
N LEU A 493 -10.74 25.92 37.45
CA LEU A 493 -12.13 25.47 37.58
C LEU A 493 -13.03 26.37 36.73
N GLU A 494 -13.83 25.76 35.86
CA GLU A 494 -14.81 26.45 35.04
C GLU A 494 -16.20 25.91 35.36
N ALA A 495 -17.12 26.80 35.70
CA ALA A 495 -18.51 26.46 35.98
C ALA A 495 -19.42 26.92 34.84
N ASP A 496 -20.29 26.01 34.37
CA ASP A 496 -21.30 26.29 33.33
C ASP A 496 -20.68 26.80 32.00
N LYS A 497 -19.52 26.23 31.61
CA LYS A 497 -18.68 26.66 30.47
C LYS A 497 -19.46 26.90 29.17
N ASP A 498 -20.40 26.01 28.85
CA ASP A 498 -21.15 26.05 27.59
C ASP A 498 -22.28 27.10 27.59
N ARG A 499 -22.47 27.83 28.71
CA ARG A 499 -23.63 28.71 28.90
C ARG A 499 -23.26 30.16 29.15
N HIS A 500 -23.89 31.08 28.41
CA HIS A 500 -23.69 32.52 28.54
C HIS A 500 -25.04 33.24 28.72
N PRO A 501 -25.31 33.91 29.86
CA PRO A 501 -24.46 34.03 31.04
C PRO A 501 -24.42 32.74 31.90
N PRO A 502 -23.31 32.50 32.63
CA PRO A 502 -23.19 31.35 33.54
C PRO A 502 -24.12 31.51 34.75
N ARG A 503 -24.72 30.40 35.21
CA ARG A 503 -25.70 30.41 36.32
C ARG A 503 -25.07 30.49 37.72
N VAL A 504 -23.79 30.15 37.82
CA VAL A 504 -23.03 30.20 39.08
C VAL A 504 -21.71 30.91 38.89
N LYS A 505 -21.23 31.51 39.98
CA LYS A 505 -19.95 32.20 40.05
C LYS A 505 -19.23 31.82 41.33
N PHE A 506 -17.91 31.84 41.34
CA PHE A 506 -17.13 31.64 42.55
C PHE A 506 -17.23 32.88 43.46
N LEU A 507 -17.50 32.66 44.75
CA LEU A 507 -17.75 33.74 45.72
C LEU A 507 -16.60 34.74 45.82
N GLY A 508 -15.34 34.26 45.77
CA GLY A 508 -14.16 35.13 45.92
C GLY A 508 -13.79 35.95 44.69
N THR A 509 -14.11 35.49 43.48
CA THR A 509 -13.74 36.16 42.21
C THR A 509 -14.92 36.79 41.50
N HIS A 510 -16.16 36.47 41.90
CA HIS A 510 -17.39 36.79 41.17
C HIS A 510 -17.35 36.43 39.68
N SER A 511 -16.56 35.40 39.33
CA SER A 511 -16.38 34.89 37.98
C SER A 511 -16.81 33.43 37.91
N ALA A 512 -17.21 32.96 36.73
CA ALA A 512 -17.47 31.54 36.48
C ALA A 512 -16.19 30.70 36.34
N THR A 513 -15.04 31.37 36.30
CA THR A 513 -13.72 30.73 36.26
C THR A 513 -12.93 31.07 37.53
N TYR A 514 -12.29 30.07 38.12
CA TYR A 514 -11.36 30.22 39.23
C TYR A 514 -10.01 29.59 38.87
N ARG A 515 -8.90 30.27 39.18
CA ARG A 515 -7.55 29.74 39.01
C ARG A 515 -6.87 29.61 40.38
N GLY A 516 -6.17 28.51 40.60
CA GLY A 516 -5.41 28.27 41.83
C GLY A 516 -4.11 27.53 41.55
N ILE A 517 -3.25 27.48 42.57
CA ILE A 517 -1.94 26.80 42.49
C ILE A 517 -1.84 25.85 43.68
N PHE A 518 -1.57 24.57 43.42
CA PHE A 518 -1.24 23.57 44.42
C PHE A 518 0.26 23.36 44.50
N ARG A 519 0.80 23.35 45.72
CA ARG A 519 2.17 22.89 45.99
C ARG A 519 2.12 21.49 46.59
N MET A 520 2.76 20.54 45.94
CA MET A 520 2.85 19.12 46.33
C MET A 520 4.33 18.76 46.58
N PRO A 521 4.67 17.72 47.37
CA PRO A 521 4.20 16.33 47.21
C PRO A 521 2.98 15.90 48.01
N ASP A 522 2.75 16.46 49.20
CA ASP A 522 1.69 15.94 50.08
C ASP A 522 0.27 16.14 49.51
N THR A 523 -0.62 15.19 49.80
CA THR A 523 -2.06 15.30 49.48
C THR A 523 -2.63 16.58 50.09
N ARG A 524 -3.14 17.49 49.26
CA ARG A 524 -3.83 18.69 49.72
C ARG A 524 -5.18 18.83 49.05
N CYS A 525 -6.17 19.24 49.84
CA CYS A 525 -7.51 19.53 49.39
C CYS A 525 -7.83 21.01 49.66
N GLU A 526 -8.42 21.68 48.69
CA GLU A 526 -8.96 23.04 48.84
C GLU A 526 -10.46 23.05 48.56
N THR A 527 -11.20 23.79 49.37
CA THR A 527 -12.63 24.00 49.17
C THR A 527 -12.89 25.42 48.68
N LYS A 528 -13.71 25.55 47.63
CA LYS A 528 -14.19 26.82 47.07
C LYS A 528 -15.72 26.86 47.12
N GLU A 529 -16.25 28.06 47.23
CA GLU A 529 -17.69 28.29 47.39
C GLU A 529 -18.28 28.92 46.13
N LEU A 530 -19.46 28.46 45.72
CA LEU A 530 -20.20 28.95 44.56
C LEU A 530 -21.43 29.75 45.00
N LEU A 531 -21.61 30.88 44.32
CA LEU A 531 -22.75 31.77 44.39
C LEU A 531 -23.71 31.49 43.23
N LEU A 532 -24.99 31.40 43.55
CA LEU A 532 -26.08 31.15 42.61
C LEU A 532 -26.70 32.50 42.17
N GLU A 533 -26.74 32.82 40.86
CA GLU A 533 -27.30 34.10 40.38
C GLU A 533 -28.52 33.90 39.47
N ASN A 534 -29.67 34.41 39.93
CA ASN A 534 -30.90 34.68 39.17
C ASN A 534 -31.24 33.65 38.06
N ILE A 535 -31.52 32.41 38.46
CA ILE A 535 -31.66 31.28 37.55
C ILE A 535 -33.07 31.19 36.94
N ARG A 536 -33.13 31.30 35.60
CA ARG A 536 -34.33 30.97 34.80
C ARG A 536 -34.39 29.48 34.43
N ASP A 537 -33.25 28.85 34.16
CA ASP A 537 -33.17 27.43 33.78
C ASP A 537 -32.74 26.56 34.96
N LYS A 538 -33.74 25.89 35.52
CA LYS A 538 -33.63 24.94 36.64
C LYS A 538 -33.71 23.47 36.19
N LEU A 539 -33.63 23.19 34.89
CA LEU A 539 -33.78 21.83 34.34
C LEU A 539 -32.41 21.19 34.05
N HIS A 540 -31.50 21.93 33.43
CA HIS A 540 -30.17 21.40 33.12
C HIS A 540 -29.24 21.43 34.35
N PRO A 541 -28.41 20.39 34.58
CA PRO A 541 -27.39 20.45 35.62
C PRO A 541 -26.36 21.54 35.32
N ILE A 542 -25.71 22.07 36.34
CA ILE A 542 -24.53 22.92 36.20
C ILE A 542 -23.33 21.98 36.11
N ILE A 543 -22.57 22.08 35.00
CA ILE A 543 -21.34 21.33 34.80
C ILE A 543 -20.18 22.13 35.38
N LEU A 544 -19.35 21.47 36.19
CA LEU A 544 -18.13 22.03 36.73
C LEU A 544 -16.96 21.20 36.20
N SER A 545 -16.10 21.83 35.40
CA SER A 545 -14.88 21.20 34.87
C SER A 545 -13.65 21.72 35.60
N MET A 546 -12.65 20.85 35.71
CA MET A 546 -11.33 21.13 36.26
C MET A 546 -10.30 20.71 35.23
N ASN A 547 -9.43 21.63 34.85
CA ASN A 547 -8.22 21.38 34.07
C ASN A 547 -7.01 21.78 34.92
N TYR A 548 -5.87 21.10 34.75
CA TYR A 548 -4.63 21.43 35.44
C TYR A 548 -3.41 21.28 34.55
N SER A 549 -2.37 22.05 34.88
CA SER A 549 -1.08 22.05 34.20
C SER A 549 0.05 22.23 35.22
N LEU A 550 1.24 21.78 34.84
CA LEU A 550 2.44 21.99 35.64
C LEU A 550 2.97 23.40 35.43
N VAL A 551 3.31 24.09 36.52
CA VAL A 551 3.99 25.38 36.45
C VAL A 551 5.47 25.14 36.16
N GLU A 552 5.86 25.30 34.89
CA GLU A 552 7.28 25.17 34.51
C GLU A 552 8.10 26.33 35.08
N GLN A 553 9.24 26.01 35.70
CA GLN A 553 10.20 27.04 36.10
C GLN A 553 10.78 27.73 34.84
N PRO A 554 11.03 29.04 34.90
CA PRO A 554 11.60 29.77 33.77
C PRO A 554 12.94 29.16 33.36
N ARG A 555 13.04 28.77 32.09
CA ARG A 555 14.23 28.17 31.50
C ARG A 555 15.32 29.22 31.41
N THR A 556 16.21 29.28 32.40
CA THR A 556 17.46 30.01 32.23
C THR A 556 18.43 29.11 31.46
N PHE A 557 18.88 29.58 30.29
CA PHE A 557 19.89 28.85 29.52
C PHE A 557 21.21 28.91 30.29
N GLN A 558 21.47 27.89 31.09
CA GLN A 558 22.72 27.71 31.80
C GLN A 558 23.55 26.66 31.06
N LEU A 559 24.77 27.02 30.68
CA LEU A 559 25.72 26.09 30.09
C LEU A 559 26.15 25.09 31.18
N GLY A 560 25.72 23.83 31.07
CA GLY A 560 26.17 22.78 31.98
C GLY A 560 25.31 21.52 31.94
N LEU A 561 25.83 20.43 32.50
CA LEU A 561 25.03 19.26 32.84
C LEU A 561 24.26 19.55 34.13
N HIS A 562 23.06 20.10 33.99
CA HIS A 562 22.16 20.34 35.12
C HIS A 562 21.20 19.17 35.29
N SER A 563 20.87 18.87 36.55
CA SER A 563 19.80 17.91 36.87
C SER A 563 18.49 18.39 36.27
N LEU A 564 17.79 17.49 35.59
CA LEU A 564 16.46 17.74 35.03
C LEU A 564 15.33 17.56 36.06
N ASN A 565 15.66 17.22 37.30
CA ASN A 565 14.67 17.05 38.37
C ASN A 565 13.89 18.33 38.67
N ALA A 566 14.44 19.52 38.38
CA ALA A 566 13.73 20.78 38.51
C ALA A 566 12.72 21.06 37.36
N PHE A 567 12.73 20.23 36.32
CA PHE A 567 11.91 20.39 35.12
C PHE A 567 11.14 19.10 34.79
N PRO A 568 10.28 18.59 35.67
CA PRO A 568 9.46 17.42 35.35
C PRO A 568 8.42 17.73 34.26
N VAL A 569 7.80 16.70 33.70
CA VAL A 569 6.62 16.78 32.82
C VAL A 569 5.48 15.97 33.42
N LEU A 570 4.23 16.35 33.13
CA LEU A 570 3.09 15.51 33.47
C LEU A 570 2.99 14.36 32.47
N ASN A 571 2.53 13.21 32.94
CA ASN A 571 2.21 12.10 32.04
C ASN A 571 1.08 12.52 31.09
N GLU A 572 1.34 12.54 29.78
CA GLU A 572 0.38 12.92 28.74
C GLU A 572 -0.72 11.86 28.54
N ASP A 573 -0.48 10.61 28.93
CA ASP A 573 -1.48 9.54 28.83
C ASP A 573 -2.51 9.60 29.97
N GLN A 574 -2.24 10.36 31.03
CA GLN A 574 -3.24 10.66 32.05
C GLN A 574 -4.13 11.81 31.59
N SER A 575 -5.46 11.67 31.72
CA SER A 575 -6.36 12.80 31.48
C SER A 575 -6.07 13.94 32.47
N HIS A 576 -5.88 15.15 31.94
CA HIS A 576 -5.69 16.37 32.74
C HIS A 576 -7.02 17.10 33.02
N GLU A 577 -8.14 16.50 32.62
CA GLU A 577 -9.48 17.05 32.81
C GLU A 577 -10.34 16.15 33.71
N ASN A 578 -11.11 16.77 34.60
CA ASN A 578 -12.13 16.10 35.42
C ASN A 578 -13.40 16.95 35.44
N GLU A 579 -14.56 16.31 35.47
CA GLU A 579 -15.85 17.00 35.50
C GLU A 579 -16.77 16.47 36.59
N THR A 580 -17.60 17.36 37.14
CA THR A 580 -18.69 17.03 38.07
C THR A 580 -19.94 17.83 37.77
N LYS A 581 -21.10 17.37 38.27
CA LYS A 581 -22.40 17.95 37.96
C LYS A 581 -23.15 18.34 39.23
N ILE A 582 -23.89 19.44 39.16
CA ILE A 582 -24.78 19.93 40.22
C ILE A 582 -26.21 19.95 39.67
N GLU A 583 -27.13 19.26 40.32
CA GLU A 583 -28.53 19.16 39.88
C GLU A 583 -29.45 20.09 40.68
N PHE A 584 -30.53 20.57 40.06
CA PHE A 584 -31.59 21.31 40.75
C PHE A 584 -32.72 20.39 41.24
N GLN A 585 -33.33 20.76 42.37
CA GLN A 585 -34.58 20.14 42.83
C GLN A 585 -35.78 20.59 41.95
N LYS A 586 -36.68 19.67 41.54
CA LYS A 586 -37.75 19.90 40.53
C LYS A 586 -39.15 20.01 41.16
N GLU A 587 -40.12 20.56 40.42
CA GLU A 587 -41.54 20.71 40.87
C GLU A 587 -42.40 19.44 40.66
N CYS A 588 -41.78 18.31 40.33
CA CYS A 588 -42.43 17.02 40.03
C CYS A 588 -42.90 16.26 41.28
N GLY A 589 -43.61 16.91 42.21
CA GLY A 589 -44.04 16.28 43.45
C GLY A 589 -42.90 15.93 44.42
N ILE A 590 -43.22 15.16 45.47
CA ILE A 590 -42.33 14.85 46.60
C ILE A 590 -41.20 13.89 46.22
N ASP A 591 -41.37 13.15 45.12
CA ASP A 591 -40.45 12.15 44.58
C ASP A 591 -39.57 12.70 43.44
N ASN A 592 -39.73 13.97 43.05
CA ASN A 592 -38.97 14.65 41.99
C ASN A 592 -39.00 13.91 40.64
N LYS A 593 -40.04 13.12 40.37
CA LYS A 593 -40.22 12.35 39.12
C LYS A 593 -41.50 12.80 38.44
N CYS A 594 -41.37 13.48 37.30
CA CYS A 594 -42.53 13.96 36.53
C CYS A 594 -43.11 12.79 35.71
N TYR A 595 -44.36 12.40 35.93
CA TYR A 595 -45.00 11.30 35.18
C TYR A 595 -45.82 11.82 33.99
N SER A 596 -45.20 11.89 32.81
CA SER A 596 -45.85 12.31 31.55
C SER A 596 -46.59 11.17 30.84
N ASN A 597 -47.52 11.47 29.92
CA ASN A 597 -48.17 10.46 29.06
C ASN A 597 -48.21 10.91 27.59
N LEU A 598 -47.06 10.85 26.93
CA LEU A 598 -46.89 11.18 25.52
C LEU A 598 -47.39 10.02 24.65
N GLN A 599 -48.23 10.34 23.67
CA GLN A 599 -48.73 9.40 22.65
C GLN A 599 -48.44 9.95 21.26
N LEU A 600 -48.02 9.09 20.33
CA LEU A 600 -47.67 9.45 18.96
C LEU A 600 -48.41 8.57 17.93
N GLN A 601 -48.88 9.18 16.84
CA GLN A 601 -49.45 8.50 15.68
C GLN A 601 -48.81 9.01 14.38
N SER A 602 -48.49 8.13 13.43
CA SER A 602 -47.80 8.48 12.17
C SER A 602 -48.36 7.82 10.91
N SER A 603 -48.36 8.53 9.78
CA SER A 603 -48.75 8.00 8.46
C SER A 603 -48.03 8.71 7.28
N PHE A 604 -47.66 8.00 6.22
CA PHE A 604 -47.15 8.65 5.00
C PHE A 604 -48.30 9.21 4.16
N ILE A 605 -48.09 10.35 3.50
CA ILE A 605 -49.11 10.97 2.64
C ILE A 605 -48.73 10.71 1.17
N THR A 606 -49.45 9.80 0.52
CA THR A 606 -49.39 9.54 -0.94
C THR A 606 -50.79 9.20 -1.47
N ASP A 607 -51.06 9.50 -2.75
CA ASP A 607 -52.38 9.31 -3.40
C ASP A 607 -52.75 7.85 -3.72
N GLN A 608 -52.02 6.82 -3.25
CA GLN A 608 -52.24 5.43 -3.67
C GLN A 608 -52.30 4.39 -2.53
N ASN A 609 -53.34 3.56 -2.66
CA ASN A 609 -53.73 2.29 -2.01
C ASN A 609 -52.92 1.78 -0.80
N GLN A 610 -53.58 1.76 0.35
CA GLN A 610 -53.20 0.96 1.52
C GLN A 610 -53.50 -0.53 1.27
N LEU A 611 -52.52 -1.39 1.54
CA LEU A 611 -52.71 -2.84 1.66
C LEU A 611 -52.39 -3.22 3.12
N ASN A 612 -53.38 -3.73 3.86
CA ASN A 612 -53.21 -4.27 5.22
C ASN A 612 -52.43 -3.35 6.19
N GLY A 613 -52.67 -2.04 6.17
CA GLY A 613 -52.00 -1.07 7.06
C GLY A 613 -50.55 -0.71 6.68
N THR A 614 -50.01 -1.31 5.61
CA THR A 614 -48.71 -0.96 5.02
C THR A 614 -48.90 -0.21 3.71
N GLN A 615 -48.15 0.89 3.54
CA GLN A 615 -48.18 1.71 2.31
C GLN A 615 -47.10 1.21 1.34
N VAL A 616 -47.42 1.18 0.04
CA VAL A 616 -46.50 0.75 -1.02
C VAL A 616 -46.16 1.94 -1.91
N LEU A 617 -44.87 2.21 -2.08
CA LEU A 617 -44.31 3.20 -2.99
C LEU A 617 -43.72 2.51 -4.21
N GLN A 618 -44.28 2.81 -5.39
CA GLN A 618 -43.63 2.48 -6.66
C GLN A 618 -42.47 3.45 -6.87
N TYR A 619 -41.23 2.97 -6.76
CA TYR A 619 -40.06 3.83 -6.90
C TYR A 619 -39.79 4.14 -8.37
N SER A 620 -39.76 5.43 -8.70
CA SER A 620 -39.30 5.97 -9.99
C SER A 620 -38.21 7.01 -9.73
N ARG A 621 -37.29 7.19 -10.69
CA ARG A 621 -36.28 8.26 -10.66
C ARG A 621 -36.90 9.67 -10.59
N ASP A 622 -38.19 9.82 -10.90
CA ASP A 622 -38.91 11.10 -10.84
C ASP A 622 -39.43 11.45 -9.43
N THR A 623 -39.46 10.48 -8.51
CA THR A 623 -40.00 10.68 -7.16
C THR A 623 -38.98 11.39 -6.27
N ARG A 624 -39.05 12.72 -6.16
CA ARG A 624 -38.05 13.54 -5.45
C ARG A 624 -38.37 13.87 -3.99
N LYS A 625 -39.60 13.65 -3.52
CA LYS A 625 -40.04 14.01 -2.16
C LYS A 625 -41.03 12.99 -1.60
N LEU A 626 -40.93 12.73 -0.30
CA LEU A 626 -41.85 11.91 0.51
C LEU A 626 -42.40 12.77 1.66
N TYR A 627 -43.66 12.57 2.03
CA TYR A 627 -44.33 13.29 3.12
C TYR A 627 -44.76 12.32 4.21
N LEU A 628 -44.49 12.65 5.47
CA LEU A 628 -44.84 11.88 6.66
C LEU A 628 -45.60 12.80 7.61
N SER A 629 -46.83 12.45 8.01
CA SER A 629 -47.66 13.22 8.94
C SER A 629 -47.65 12.59 10.30
N VAL A 630 -47.43 13.38 11.36
CA VAL A 630 -47.46 12.88 12.74
C VAL A 630 -48.25 13.76 13.71
N ASN A 631 -48.84 13.12 14.73
CA ASN A 631 -49.72 13.72 15.72
C ASN A 631 -49.31 13.25 17.13
N ILE A 632 -49.14 14.19 18.05
CA ILE A 632 -48.59 13.97 19.39
C ILE A 632 -49.51 14.56 20.46
N THR A 633 -49.77 13.81 21.53
CA THR A 633 -50.65 14.25 22.63
C THR A 633 -50.10 13.91 24.02
N ASN A 634 -50.20 14.84 24.99
CA ASN A 634 -49.92 14.59 26.42
C ASN A 634 -51.22 14.59 27.24
N THR A 635 -52.07 13.60 27.00
CA THR A 635 -53.39 13.51 27.64
C THR A 635 -53.38 12.45 28.74
N PRO A 636 -53.81 12.77 29.97
CA PRO A 636 -53.80 11.83 31.08
C PRO A 636 -54.74 10.64 30.82
N THR A 637 -54.27 9.41 31.05
CA THR A 637 -55.11 8.19 30.99
C THR A 637 -55.52 7.70 32.38
N THR A 638 -54.84 8.16 33.43
CA THR A 638 -55.06 7.91 34.87
C THR A 638 -54.89 9.22 35.66
N ALA A 639 -55.16 9.21 36.98
CA ALA A 639 -55.09 10.40 37.81
C ALA A 639 -53.66 10.98 37.98
N PHE A 640 -52.62 10.15 37.83
CA PHE A 640 -51.22 10.47 38.13
C PHE A 640 -50.29 10.47 36.91
N ASN A 641 -50.77 10.12 35.71
CA ASN A 641 -49.98 10.19 34.48
C ASN A 641 -50.50 11.30 33.56
N GLY A 642 -49.61 12.08 32.97
CA GLY A 642 -49.96 13.28 32.20
C GLY A 642 -49.66 14.59 32.95
N GLU A 643 -48.66 14.57 33.83
CA GLU A 643 -47.98 15.78 34.29
C GLU A 643 -47.20 16.43 33.13
N ASP A 644 -46.66 17.62 33.40
CA ASP A 644 -45.93 18.40 32.40
C ASP A 644 -44.67 17.66 31.92
N ALA A 645 -44.54 17.53 30.60
CA ALA A 645 -43.36 16.92 29.98
C ALA A 645 -42.32 18.01 29.71
N HIS A 646 -41.29 18.07 30.54
CA HIS A 646 -40.17 19.00 30.38
C HIS A 646 -39.18 18.50 29.32
N GLU A 647 -38.66 19.42 28.50
CA GLU A 647 -37.77 19.09 27.37
C GLU A 647 -38.36 18.03 26.42
N ALA A 648 -39.66 18.12 26.12
CA ALA A 648 -40.31 17.21 25.18
C ALA A 648 -39.75 17.40 23.77
N LEU A 649 -39.03 16.40 23.28
CA LEU A 649 -38.38 16.38 21.99
C LEU A 649 -39.00 15.34 21.06
N LEU A 650 -39.25 15.77 19.83
CA LEU A 650 -39.47 14.88 18.70
C LEU A 650 -38.12 14.55 18.08
N ASN A 651 -37.80 13.27 17.94
CA ASN A 651 -36.62 12.79 17.23
C ASN A 651 -37.03 11.88 16.09
N ILE A 652 -36.90 12.36 14.86
CA ILE A 652 -37.17 11.61 13.65
C ILE A 652 -35.89 10.94 13.17
N THR A 653 -35.84 9.62 13.26
CA THR A 653 -34.77 8.84 12.62
C THR A 653 -35.17 8.48 11.20
N VAL A 654 -34.36 8.88 10.22
CA VAL A 654 -34.51 8.47 8.82
C VAL A 654 -33.30 7.63 8.43
N PRO A 655 -33.47 6.58 7.60
CA PRO A 655 -32.33 5.85 7.06
C PRO A 655 -31.44 6.79 6.25
N ALA A 656 -30.13 6.54 6.24
CA ALA A 656 -29.12 7.39 5.57
C ALA A 656 -29.36 7.61 4.06
N THR A 657 -30.28 6.87 3.45
CA THR A 657 -30.72 7.02 2.06
C THR A 657 -31.75 8.15 1.85
N LEU A 658 -32.36 8.68 2.91
CA LEU A 658 -33.35 9.76 2.85
C LEU A 658 -32.82 11.01 3.57
N LEU A 659 -32.84 12.15 2.87
CA LEU A 659 -32.45 13.44 3.45
C LEU A 659 -33.69 14.24 3.89
N PRO A 660 -33.73 14.74 5.14
CA PRO A 660 -34.83 15.56 5.60
C PRO A 660 -34.80 16.93 4.90
N SER A 661 -35.96 17.37 4.36
CA SER A 661 -36.03 18.60 3.55
C SER A 661 -36.59 19.81 4.32
N SER A 662 -37.70 19.65 5.06
CA SER A 662 -38.37 20.73 5.78
C SER A 662 -39.43 20.20 6.73
N VAL A 663 -39.71 20.91 7.83
CA VAL A 663 -40.81 20.63 8.77
C VAL A 663 -41.81 21.79 8.75
N ARG A 664 -43.10 21.50 8.92
CA ARG A 664 -44.17 22.51 9.05
C ARG A 664 -44.88 22.36 10.41
N PRO A 665 -45.05 23.44 11.19
CA PRO A 665 -44.65 24.84 10.93
C PRO A 665 -43.13 25.08 11.02
N SER A 666 -42.63 26.04 10.24
CA SER A 666 -41.20 26.35 10.11
C SER A 666 -40.68 27.05 11.39
N GLY A 667 -39.61 26.52 12.00
CA GLY A 667 -38.82 27.26 13.00
C GLY A 667 -38.55 26.60 14.36
N ALA A 668 -39.05 25.39 14.62
CA ALA A 668 -38.88 24.69 15.91
C ALA A 668 -38.00 23.42 15.85
N CYS A 669 -37.29 23.19 14.73
CA CYS A 669 -36.54 21.95 14.50
C CYS A 669 -35.13 22.20 13.98
N THR A 670 -34.19 21.37 14.43
CA THR A 670 -32.81 21.29 13.94
C THR A 670 -32.62 20.05 13.05
N PHE A 671 -31.89 20.22 11.96
CA PHE A 671 -31.61 19.17 10.97
C PHE A 671 -30.16 18.71 11.12
N ALA A 672 -29.94 17.49 11.63
CA ALA A 672 -28.65 16.81 11.70
C ALA A 672 -28.76 15.40 11.07
N GLU A 673 -28.12 14.37 11.62
CA GLU A 673 -28.35 12.95 11.23
C GLU A 673 -29.78 12.49 11.54
N THR A 674 -30.43 13.13 12.50
CA THR A 674 -31.85 13.01 12.82
C THR A 674 -32.52 14.38 12.77
N VAL A 675 -33.85 14.42 12.63
CA VAL A 675 -34.60 15.67 12.77
C VAL A 675 -35.07 15.80 14.21
N LEU A 676 -34.60 16.83 14.90
CA LEU A 676 -34.99 17.10 16.28
C LEU A 676 -35.92 18.30 16.32
N CYS A 677 -37.13 18.15 16.84
CA CYS A 677 -38.10 19.23 17.00
C CYS A 677 -38.47 19.44 18.46
N GLU A 678 -38.48 20.70 18.90
CA GLU A 678 -38.94 21.07 20.24
C GLU A 678 -40.47 21.15 20.27
N LEU A 679 -41.12 20.35 21.12
CA LEU A 679 -42.59 20.33 21.26
C LEU A 679 -43.11 21.36 22.28
N GLY A 680 -42.20 21.94 23.06
CA GLY A 680 -42.46 22.91 24.13
C GLY A 680 -41.81 22.49 25.46
N ASN A 681 -41.36 23.47 26.25
CA ASN A 681 -40.74 23.22 27.56
C ASN A 681 -41.40 24.08 28.67
N PRO A 682 -42.39 23.55 29.42
CA PRO A 682 -42.95 22.21 29.32
C PRO A 682 -44.00 22.04 28.19
N PHE A 683 -44.14 20.80 27.69
CA PHE A 683 -45.30 20.34 26.94
C PHE A 683 -46.41 19.99 27.93
N LYS A 684 -47.38 20.89 28.02
CA LYS A 684 -48.33 20.94 29.14
C LYS A 684 -49.29 19.76 29.13
N ARG A 685 -49.82 19.45 30.31
CA ARG A 685 -50.98 18.55 30.44
C ARG A 685 -52.12 18.96 29.49
N ASN A 686 -52.66 17.99 28.76
CA ASN A 686 -53.73 18.11 27.75
C ASN A 686 -53.35 18.85 26.44
N GLN A 687 -52.07 19.10 26.19
CA GLN A 687 -51.62 19.73 24.94
C GLN A 687 -51.59 18.71 23.77
N ARG A 688 -51.91 19.17 22.56
CA ARG A 688 -51.87 18.39 21.31
C ARG A 688 -51.14 19.17 20.22
N VAL A 689 -50.26 18.51 19.48
CA VAL A 689 -49.49 19.11 18.38
C VAL A 689 -49.46 18.14 17.20
N ASN A 690 -49.81 18.66 16.01
CA ASN A 690 -49.55 17.98 14.75
C ASN A 690 -48.18 18.44 14.24
N ALA A 691 -47.23 17.52 14.18
CA ALA A 691 -45.87 17.74 13.72
C ALA A 691 -45.33 16.38 13.26
N ASP A 692 -44.47 16.36 12.26
CA ASP A 692 -44.01 15.15 11.57
C ASP A 692 -42.91 14.39 12.40
N ALA A 693 -43.05 13.06 12.57
CA ALA A 693 -42.25 11.96 13.18
C ALA A 693 -41.97 11.81 14.70
N GLU A 694 -41.13 10.82 15.07
CA GLU A 694 -41.03 9.98 16.31
C GLU A 694 -40.66 10.70 17.64
N VAL A 695 -41.14 10.24 18.80
CA VAL A 695 -40.86 10.82 20.14
C VAL A 695 -39.82 9.98 20.87
N VAL A 696 -38.76 10.61 21.40
CA VAL A 696 -37.82 9.98 22.32
C VAL A 696 -38.24 10.28 23.76
N PRO A 697 -38.13 9.32 24.69
CA PRO A 697 -38.47 9.58 26.09
C PRO A 697 -37.54 10.67 26.66
N CYS A 698 -38.14 11.65 27.31
CA CYS A 698 -37.43 12.67 28.06
C CYS A 698 -36.48 12.03 29.07
N ARG A 699 -35.27 12.61 29.25
CA ARG A 699 -34.36 12.20 30.33
C ARG A 699 -34.86 12.58 31.73
N GLN A 700 -35.92 13.38 31.84
CA GLN A 700 -36.35 14.01 33.09
C GLN A 700 -37.82 13.78 33.50
N SER A 701 -38.67 13.29 32.60
CA SER A 701 -40.01 12.77 32.93
C SER A 701 -40.05 11.26 32.72
N THR A 702 -40.64 10.53 33.66
CA THR A 702 -40.69 9.07 33.65
C THR A 702 -41.95 8.59 32.93
N GLN A 703 -41.73 7.93 31.79
CA GLN A 703 -42.75 7.14 31.09
C GLN A 703 -42.06 5.86 30.59
N GLU A 704 -42.23 4.76 31.32
CA GLU A 704 -41.57 3.47 31.01
C GLU A 704 -42.19 2.74 29.80
N ASP A 705 -43.40 3.13 29.37
CA ASP A 705 -44.16 2.49 28.29
C ASP A 705 -44.03 3.19 26.92
N LEU A 706 -43.11 4.14 26.78
CA LEU A 706 -42.90 4.83 25.51
C LEU A 706 -42.13 3.94 24.52
N GLN A 707 -42.84 3.35 23.55
CA GLN A 707 -42.24 2.55 22.49
C GLN A 707 -42.10 3.34 21.18
N PRO A 708 -41.03 3.08 20.39
CA PRO A 708 -40.85 3.71 19.10
C PRO A 708 -41.98 3.31 18.15
N VAL A 709 -42.57 4.29 17.46
CA VAL A 709 -43.61 4.04 16.45
C VAL A 709 -42.93 3.91 15.09
N LEU A 710 -42.92 2.67 14.57
CA LEU A 710 -42.30 2.37 13.29
C LEU A 710 -43.26 2.66 12.12
N ALA A 711 -42.97 3.72 11.36
CA ALA A 711 -43.62 3.97 10.08
C ALA A 711 -42.94 3.13 8.97
N LYS A 712 -43.66 2.17 8.39
CA LYS A 712 -43.14 1.27 7.34
C LYS A 712 -43.71 1.64 5.97
N LEU A 713 -42.83 1.90 5.01
CA LEU A 713 -43.14 2.09 3.59
C LEU A 713 -42.45 1.00 2.78
N LEU A 714 -43.23 0.16 2.09
CA LEU A 714 -42.69 -0.84 1.18
C LEU A 714 -42.32 -0.17 -0.14
N VAL A 715 -41.08 -0.36 -0.60
CA VAL A 715 -40.58 0.22 -1.86
C VAL A 715 -40.46 -0.89 -2.89
N ASP A 716 -41.16 -0.75 -4.02
CA ASP A 716 -41.08 -1.68 -5.15
C ASP A 716 -40.14 -1.10 -6.23
N TYR A 717 -39.13 -1.88 -6.63
CA TYR A 717 -38.06 -1.46 -7.56
C TYR A 717 -37.96 -2.40 -8.76
N SER A 718 -38.09 -1.85 -9.97
CA SER A 718 -38.03 -2.60 -11.23
C SER A 718 -36.78 -2.28 -12.06
N ILE A 719 -35.97 -3.30 -12.38
CA ILE A 719 -34.72 -3.15 -13.16
C ILE A 719 -35.02 -3.10 -14.66
N GLN A 720 -34.41 -2.13 -15.35
CA GLN A 720 -34.39 -2.05 -16.81
C GLN A 720 -33.11 -2.69 -17.37
N SER A 721 -33.23 -3.79 -18.11
CA SER A 721 -32.11 -4.49 -18.76
C SER A 721 -32.46 -4.85 -20.21
N SER A 722 -31.47 -5.27 -21.00
CA SER A 722 -31.72 -5.77 -22.36
C SER A 722 -30.71 -6.82 -22.80
N LEU A 723 -31.20 -7.85 -23.49
CA LEU A 723 -30.41 -8.91 -24.13
C LEU A 723 -30.54 -8.82 -25.66
N THR A 724 -29.40 -8.82 -26.36
CA THR A 724 -29.33 -8.81 -27.83
C THR A 724 -28.31 -9.84 -28.32
N THR A 725 -28.54 -10.47 -29.47
CA THR A 725 -27.58 -11.39 -30.11
C THR A 725 -27.02 -10.76 -31.39
N VAL A 726 -25.70 -10.89 -31.61
CA VAL A 726 -25.02 -10.30 -32.78
C VAL A 726 -25.30 -11.12 -34.05
N SER A 727 -25.31 -12.45 -33.92
CA SER A 727 -25.55 -13.40 -35.01
C SER A 727 -26.60 -14.44 -34.57
N SER A 728 -27.88 -14.14 -34.81
CA SER A 728 -28.98 -15.07 -34.52
C SER A 728 -29.04 -16.27 -35.45
N HIS A 729 -28.28 -16.24 -36.55
CA HIS A 729 -28.25 -17.28 -37.57
C HIS A 729 -26.83 -17.48 -38.11
N ILE A 730 -26.34 -18.71 -38.06
CA ILE A 730 -24.99 -19.10 -38.52
C ILE A 730 -25.12 -20.24 -39.53
N GLN A 731 -24.28 -20.25 -40.56
CA GLN A 731 -24.17 -21.36 -41.51
C GLN A 731 -22.91 -22.16 -41.25
N SER A 732 -23.01 -23.48 -41.26
CA SER A 732 -21.92 -24.42 -41.11
C SER A 732 -22.07 -25.57 -42.10
N HIS A 733 -21.02 -26.36 -42.27
CA HIS A 733 -21.03 -27.57 -43.08
C HIS A 733 -20.59 -28.78 -42.25
N PHE A 734 -21.01 -29.97 -42.66
CA PHE A 734 -20.50 -31.24 -42.14
C PHE A 734 -19.90 -32.08 -43.26
N SER A 735 -18.70 -32.63 -43.02
CA SER A 735 -17.95 -33.48 -43.95
C SER A 735 -16.93 -34.36 -43.22
N GLY A 736 -16.36 -35.34 -43.92
CA GLY A 736 -15.35 -36.26 -43.37
C GLY A 736 -15.86 -37.68 -43.14
N THR A 737 -15.14 -38.44 -42.30
CA THR A 737 -15.45 -39.84 -41.96
C THR A 737 -15.99 -39.95 -40.54
N VAL A 738 -16.82 -40.95 -40.27
CA VAL A 738 -17.34 -41.22 -38.92
C VAL A 738 -16.18 -41.56 -37.98
N VAL A 739 -15.95 -40.71 -36.98
CA VAL A 739 -14.99 -40.93 -35.88
C VAL A 739 -15.77 -41.14 -34.58
N GLY A 740 -15.43 -42.20 -33.84
CA GLY A 740 -16.03 -42.51 -32.54
C GLY A 740 -15.49 -41.61 -31.43
N GLU A 741 -16.29 -41.41 -30.37
CA GLU A 741 -15.99 -40.50 -29.24
C GLU A 741 -14.63 -40.79 -28.58
N SER A 742 -14.29 -42.06 -28.36
CA SER A 742 -13.02 -42.46 -27.73
C SER A 742 -11.78 -42.25 -28.60
N ALA A 743 -11.96 -41.99 -29.89
CA ALA A 743 -10.87 -41.73 -30.84
C ALA A 743 -10.60 -40.23 -31.05
N MET A 744 -11.44 -39.33 -30.51
CA MET A 744 -11.25 -37.89 -30.61
C MET A 744 -10.24 -37.40 -29.57
N GLN A 745 -9.19 -36.70 -30.02
CA GLN A 745 -8.16 -36.15 -29.11
C GLN A 745 -8.08 -34.62 -29.17
N ARG A 746 -8.35 -34.04 -30.35
CA ARG A 746 -8.34 -32.60 -30.58
C ARG A 746 -9.75 -32.11 -30.92
N GLU A 747 -10.03 -30.85 -30.62
CA GLU A 747 -11.30 -30.23 -31.00
C GLU A 747 -11.57 -30.28 -32.53
N GLN A 748 -10.50 -30.29 -33.33
CA GLN A 748 -10.56 -30.37 -34.80
C GLN A 748 -11.13 -31.70 -35.29
N ASP A 749 -11.03 -32.76 -34.48
CA ASP A 749 -11.51 -34.09 -34.83
C ASP A 749 -13.04 -34.20 -34.69
N VAL A 750 -13.71 -33.23 -34.05
CA VAL A 750 -15.18 -33.20 -33.82
C VAL A 750 -15.94 -32.73 -35.06
N GLY A 751 -15.47 -31.64 -35.68
CA GLY A 751 -16.12 -31.01 -36.83
C GLY A 751 -15.99 -29.48 -36.85
N SER A 752 -16.85 -28.83 -37.64
CA SER A 752 -16.80 -27.40 -37.96
C SER A 752 -17.03 -26.50 -36.74
N ALA A 753 -16.27 -25.40 -36.65
CA ALA A 753 -16.33 -24.47 -35.52
C ALA A 753 -17.50 -23.47 -35.62
N LEU A 754 -18.14 -23.23 -34.49
CA LEU A 754 -19.27 -22.31 -34.29
C LEU A 754 -18.94 -21.31 -33.18
N THR A 755 -19.36 -20.07 -33.32
CA THR A 755 -19.22 -19.04 -32.28
C THR A 755 -20.49 -18.20 -32.22
N PHE A 756 -21.13 -18.14 -31.06
CA PHE A 756 -22.35 -17.35 -30.83
C PHE A 756 -22.09 -16.22 -29.85
N ASP A 757 -22.33 -14.99 -30.30
CA ASP A 757 -22.11 -13.78 -29.51
C ASP A 757 -23.43 -13.19 -28.97
N PHE A 758 -23.50 -13.06 -27.65
CA PHE A 758 -24.61 -12.50 -26.91
C PHE A 758 -24.18 -11.24 -26.18
N GLN A 759 -24.77 -10.10 -26.53
CA GLN A 759 -24.52 -8.82 -25.91
C GLN A 759 -25.57 -8.52 -24.83
N VAL A 760 -25.12 -8.39 -23.59
CA VAL A 760 -25.94 -8.03 -22.44
C VAL A 760 -25.66 -6.57 -22.08
N ARG A 761 -26.71 -5.75 -22.02
CA ARG A 761 -26.65 -4.45 -21.33
C ARG A 761 -27.24 -4.66 -19.93
N PRO A 762 -26.38 -4.85 -18.90
CA PRO A 762 -26.87 -4.97 -17.55
C PRO A 762 -27.54 -3.65 -17.13
N GLY A 763 -28.55 -3.77 -16.26
CA GLY A 763 -29.14 -2.61 -15.58
C GLY A 763 -28.18 -2.06 -14.50
N GLU A 764 -28.73 -1.42 -13.48
CA GLU A 764 -27.93 -0.98 -12.33
C GLU A 764 -27.36 -2.17 -11.54
N SER A 765 -26.18 -1.97 -10.93
CA SER A 765 -25.55 -2.95 -10.05
C SER A 765 -26.41 -3.23 -8.83
N LEU A 766 -26.61 -4.52 -8.53
CA LEU A 766 -27.35 -4.97 -7.35
C LEU A 766 -26.43 -5.36 -6.17
N GLY A 767 -25.10 -5.33 -6.36
CA GLY A 767 -24.15 -5.79 -5.34
C GLY A 767 -24.53 -7.16 -4.77
N ALA A 768 -24.69 -7.25 -3.44
CA ALA A 768 -25.09 -8.48 -2.74
C ALA A 768 -26.60 -8.81 -2.81
N LEU A 769 -27.43 -7.93 -3.40
CA LEU A 769 -28.90 -8.03 -3.37
C LEU A 769 -29.48 -8.94 -4.46
N GLY A 770 -28.68 -9.32 -5.46
CA GLY A 770 -29.10 -10.24 -6.51
C GLY A 770 -28.08 -10.37 -7.64
N THR A 771 -28.13 -11.47 -8.37
CA THR A 771 -27.24 -11.74 -9.51
C THR A 771 -28.06 -11.87 -10.79
N ILE A 772 -27.69 -11.10 -11.81
CA ILE A 772 -28.24 -11.26 -13.17
C ILE A 772 -27.51 -12.42 -13.83
N LEU A 773 -28.26 -13.41 -14.31
CA LEU A 773 -27.75 -14.63 -14.92
C LEU A 773 -28.17 -14.68 -16.38
N LEU A 774 -27.25 -15.12 -17.23
CA LEU A 774 -27.53 -15.49 -18.62
C LEU A 774 -27.57 -17.02 -18.69
N GLY A 775 -28.77 -17.57 -18.88
CA GLY A 775 -29.02 -19.01 -19.01
C GLY A 775 -29.18 -19.41 -20.48
N PHE A 776 -28.60 -20.53 -20.86
CA PHE A 776 -28.65 -21.09 -22.21
C PHE A 776 -29.40 -22.41 -22.20
N GLU A 777 -30.42 -22.51 -23.04
CA GLU A 777 -31.05 -23.79 -23.40
C GLU A 777 -30.35 -24.29 -24.67
N TRP A 778 -29.36 -25.14 -24.47
CA TRP A 778 -28.39 -25.52 -25.49
C TRP A 778 -28.72 -26.88 -26.12
N PRO A 779 -28.85 -26.99 -27.45
CA PRO A 779 -29.08 -28.25 -28.17
C PRO A 779 -27.85 -29.17 -28.10
N TYR A 780 -27.86 -30.10 -27.14
CA TYR A 780 -26.67 -30.86 -26.77
C TYR A 780 -26.59 -32.20 -27.48
N GLU A 781 -27.69 -32.95 -27.48
CA GLU A 781 -27.78 -34.31 -28.03
C GLU A 781 -29.07 -34.49 -28.83
N ILE A 782 -29.11 -35.50 -29.69
CA ILE A 782 -30.35 -36.01 -30.27
C ILE A 782 -30.99 -37.04 -29.32
N PRO A 783 -32.30 -37.35 -29.45
CA PRO A 783 -33.00 -38.30 -28.56
C PRO A 783 -32.35 -39.69 -28.44
N ASN A 784 -31.51 -40.07 -29.41
CA ASN A 784 -30.76 -41.33 -29.42
C ASN A 784 -29.46 -41.29 -28.59
N GLY A 785 -29.16 -40.20 -27.90
CA GLY A 785 -27.96 -40.03 -27.06
C GLY A 785 -26.68 -39.73 -27.83
N LYS A 786 -26.77 -39.33 -29.11
CA LYS A 786 -25.61 -38.88 -29.90
C LYS A 786 -25.46 -37.36 -29.83
N TRP A 787 -24.22 -36.89 -29.81
CA TRP A 787 -23.86 -35.47 -29.77
C TRP A 787 -24.42 -34.67 -30.95
N LEU A 788 -24.86 -33.44 -30.69
CA LEU A 788 -25.35 -32.49 -31.69
C LEU A 788 -24.41 -31.27 -31.82
N LEU A 789 -24.46 -30.33 -30.86
CA LEU A 789 -23.55 -29.19 -30.79
C LEU A 789 -22.67 -29.32 -29.55
N TYR A 790 -21.37 -29.51 -29.76
CA TYR A 790 -20.40 -29.72 -28.70
C TYR A 790 -19.82 -28.38 -28.20
N PRO A 791 -20.13 -27.92 -26.98
CA PRO A 791 -19.60 -26.66 -26.46
C PRO A 791 -18.14 -26.82 -26.01
N THR A 792 -17.26 -25.96 -26.51
CA THR A 792 -15.81 -26.03 -26.21
C THR A 792 -15.39 -25.03 -25.14
N GLU A 793 -15.77 -23.76 -25.26
CA GLU A 793 -15.46 -22.71 -24.27
C GLU A 793 -16.48 -21.57 -24.30
N ILE A 794 -16.63 -20.87 -23.17
CA ILE A 794 -17.42 -19.64 -23.06
C ILE A 794 -16.49 -18.51 -22.67
N LEU A 795 -16.33 -17.53 -23.57
CA LEU A 795 -15.52 -16.35 -23.36
C LEU A 795 -16.39 -15.14 -22.99
N VAL A 796 -15.92 -14.36 -22.02
CA VAL A 796 -16.51 -13.10 -21.57
C VAL A 796 -15.53 -11.99 -21.92
N ASN A 797 -15.98 -11.04 -22.75
CA ASN A 797 -15.16 -9.92 -23.24
C ASN A 797 -13.79 -10.33 -23.82
N ASN A 798 -13.73 -11.51 -24.47
CA ASN A 798 -12.53 -12.11 -25.09
C ASN A 798 -11.34 -12.44 -24.17
N ASN A 799 -11.43 -12.26 -22.85
CA ASN A 799 -10.30 -12.47 -21.93
C ASN A 799 -10.63 -13.34 -20.69
N GLU A 800 -11.89 -13.36 -20.23
CA GLU A 800 -12.32 -14.17 -19.08
C GLU A 800 -13.11 -15.39 -19.53
N THR A 801 -13.02 -16.52 -18.83
CA THR A 801 -13.81 -17.73 -19.13
C THR A 801 -14.92 -17.95 -18.09
N CYS A 802 -16.12 -18.31 -18.56
CA CYS A 802 -17.22 -18.75 -17.68
C CYS A 802 -17.29 -20.28 -17.66
N GLN A 803 -17.18 -20.88 -16.47
CA GLN A 803 -17.36 -22.32 -16.27
C GLN A 803 -18.67 -22.57 -15.51
N PRO A 804 -19.74 -23.03 -16.17
CA PRO A 804 -20.98 -23.38 -15.50
C PRO A 804 -20.83 -24.65 -14.66
N PRO A 805 -21.59 -24.79 -13.56
CA PRO A 805 -21.57 -26.00 -12.74
C PRO A 805 -22.01 -27.24 -13.53
N GLY A 806 -21.38 -28.39 -13.28
CA GLY A 806 -21.71 -29.67 -13.92
C GLY A 806 -20.79 -30.13 -15.06
N ALA A 807 -19.64 -29.45 -15.27
CA ALA A 807 -18.62 -29.82 -16.28
C ALA A 807 -19.19 -30.02 -17.71
N VAL A 808 -20.18 -29.20 -18.05
CA VAL A 808 -20.93 -29.26 -19.32
C VAL A 808 -20.10 -28.81 -20.53
N ILE A 809 -19.10 -27.95 -20.29
CA ILE A 809 -18.24 -27.37 -21.32
C ILE A 809 -16.99 -28.25 -21.47
N ASN A 810 -16.72 -28.68 -22.71
CA ASN A 810 -15.62 -29.58 -23.06
C ASN A 810 -15.52 -30.84 -22.15
N PRO A 811 -16.59 -31.64 -21.99
CA PRO A 811 -16.61 -32.81 -21.09
C PRO A 811 -15.60 -33.91 -21.47
N LEU A 812 -15.14 -33.94 -22.73
CA LEU A 812 -14.16 -34.91 -23.23
C LEU A 812 -12.71 -34.44 -23.05
N ASN A 813 -12.50 -33.27 -22.44
CA ASN A 813 -11.17 -32.66 -22.24
C ASN A 813 -10.33 -32.59 -23.53
N LEU A 814 -10.96 -32.25 -24.66
CA LEU A 814 -10.27 -32.11 -25.93
C LEU A 814 -9.31 -30.91 -25.87
N THR A 815 -8.09 -31.07 -26.40
CA THR A 815 -7.09 -29.99 -26.38
C THR A 815 -7.52 -28.87 -27.32
N VAL A 816 -7.76 -27.68 -26.76
CA VAL A 816 -8.05 -26.47 -27.52
C VAL A 816 -6.75 -25.96 -28.15
N SER A 817 -6.70 -25.89 -29.48
CA SER A 817 -5.54 -25.39 -30.19
C SER A 817 -5.46 -23.87 -30.08
N LEU A 818 -4.68 -23.36 -29.11
CA LEU A 818 -4.25 -21.96 -29.10
C LEU A 818 -3.31 -21.72 -30.30
N LEU A 819 -3.72 -20.85 -31.22
CA LEU A 819 -2.84 -20.20 -32.18
C LEU A 819 -1.80 -19.36 -31.41
N GLU A 820 -0.72 -19.99 -30.95
CA GLU A 820 0.55 -19.30 -30.73
C GLU A 820 1.39 -19.42 -32.02
N ASP A 821 1.44 -18.33 -32.78
CA ASP A 821 2.56 -18.04 -33.67
C ASP A 821 3.86 -18.00 -32.85
N LYS A 822 4.53 -19.14 -32.73
CA LYS A 822 5.94 -19.23 -32.32
C LYS A 822 6.69 -20.13 -33.28
N VAL A 823 7.04 -19.57 -34.43
CA VAL A 823 8.13 -20.08 -35.26
C VAL A 823 9.46 -19.87 -34.51
N PRO A 824 10.29 -20.90 -34.29
CA PRO A 824 11.59 -20.73 -33.67
C PRO A 824 12.58 -20.11 -34.68
N PHE A 825 12.95 -18.85 -34.47
CA PHE A 825 14.02 -18.19 -35.20
C PHE A 825 15.40 -18.68 -34.72
N ARG A 826 16.09 -19.49 -35.54
CA ARG A 826 17.56 -19.63 -35.53
C ARG A 826 18.14 -19.43 -36.95
N ARG A 827 18.58 -18.19 -37.18
CA ARG A 827 19.59 -17.64 -38.12
C ARG A 827 19.99 -18.43 -39.39
N ARG A 828 19.78 -17.73 -40.53
CA ARG A 828 20.77 -17.32 -41.57
C ARG A 828 20.74 -18.06 -42.92
N ARG A 829 20.05 -17.48 -43.90
CA ARG A 829 20.64 -16.89 -45.14
C ARG A 829 19.58 -16.14 -45.96
N GLU A 830 20.05 -15.10 -46.63
CA GLU A 830 19.31 -14.02 -47.27
C GLU A 830 18.79 -14.36 -48.69
N LEU A 831 17.84 -13.50 -49.12
CA LEU A 831 17.54 -12.99 -50.46
C LEU A 831 16.65 -13.82 -51.43
N GLY A 832 15.46 -13.26 -51.68
CA GLY A 832 14.90 -13.18 -53.04
C GLY A 832 13.45 -13.63 -53.26
N ALA A 833 12.50 -12.71 -53.02
CA ALA A 833 11.21 -12.48 -53.69
C ALA A 833 10.46 -13.63 -54.40
N SER A 834 9.18 -13.84 -54.03
CA SER A 834 8.03 -13.55 -54.89
C SER A 834 6.72 -13.65 -54.09
N GLN A 835 5.89 -12.61 -54.18
CA GLN A 835 4.47 -12.70 -53.83
C GLN A 835 3.79 -13.72 -54.73
N LEU A 836 2.91 -14.55 -54.17
CA LEU A 836 1.88 -15.26 -54.92
C LEU A 836 0.63 -15.28 -54.04
N ALA A 837 -0.38 -14.58 -54.56
CA ALA A 837 -1.70 -14.43 -54.01
C ALA A 837 -2.41 -15.78 -53.85
N GLU A 838 -3.25 -15.89 -52.82
CA GLU A 838 -4.27 -16.93 -52.73
C GLU A 838 -5.35 -16.72 -53.81
N PRO A 839 -5.94 -17.81 -54.36
CA PRO A 839 -6.90 -17.75 -55.45
C PRO A 839 -8.28 -17.23 -54.99
N PRO A 840 -9.09 -16.67 -55.90
CA PRO A 840 -10.38 -16.10 -55.55
C PRO A 840 -11.42 -17.18 -55.22
N ILE A 841 -12.17 -16.92 -54.15
CA ILE A 841 -13.41 -17.60 -53.79
C ILE A 841 -14.40 -17.45 -54.96
N THR A 842 -14.68 -18.55 -55.67
CA THR A 842 -15.79 -18.58 -56.61
C THR A 842 -17.09 -18.71 -55.84
N LEU A 843 -17.98 -17.72 -55.99
CA LEU A 843 -19.36 -17.75 -55.51
C LEU A 843 -20.09 -18.98 -56.05
N ALA A 844 -20.23 -20.02 -55.22
CA ALA A 844 -21.27 -21.00 -55.39
C ALA A 844 -22.60 -20.32 -55.03
N THR A 845 -23.41 -20.06 -56.05
CA THR A 845 -24.81 -19.66 -55.91
C THR A 845 -25.55 -20.64 -55.00
N ALA A 846 -26.08 -20.16 -53.89
CA ALA A 846 -26.94 -20.91 -52.97
C ALA A 846 -28.11 -21.54 -53.74
N LYS A 847 -28.01 -22.84 -54.02
CA LYS A 847 -29.16 -23.66 -54.41
C LYS A 847 -30.00 -23.85 -53.14
N LYS A 848 -31.31 -23.56 -53.22
CA LYS A 848 -32.27 -23.94 -52.17
C LYS A 848 -32.17 -25.45 -51.92
N ALA A 849 -31.82 -25.83 -50.69
CA ALA A 849 -31.92 -27.19 -50.19
C ALA A 849 -33.31 -27.78 -50.52
N LYS A 850 -33.38 -29.00 -51.05
CA LYS A 850 -34.63 -29.68 -51.40
C LYS A 850 -35.20 -30.50 -50.23
N SER A 851 -34.38 -30.86 -49.23
CA SER A 851 -34.78 -31.52 -47.98
C SER A 851 -34.18 -30.78 -46.76
N GLU A 852 -35.05 -30.32 -45.84
CA GLU A 852 -34.66 -29.60 -44.62
C GLU A 852 -35.33 -30.24 -43.39
N VAL A 853 -34.57 -30.42 -42.31
CA VAL A 853 -35.08 -30.90 -41.02
C VAL A 853 -34.71 -29.92 -39.89
N VAL A 854 -35.63 -29.72 -38.93
CA VAL A 854 -35.45 -28.77 -37.82
C VAL A 854 -35.37 -29.49 -36.47
N LEU A 855 -34.23 -29.33 -35.80
CA LEU A 855 -33.94 -29.84 -34.46
C LEU A 855 -34.10 -28.70 -33.44
N SER A 856 -35.02 -28.87 -32.49
CA SER A 856 -35.35 -27.85 -31.49
C SER A 856 -35.73 -28.50 -30.15
N CYS A 857 -35.27 -27.89 -29.06
CA CYS A 857 -35.63 -28.25 -27.68
C CYS A 857 -37.15 -28.24 -27.47
N SER A 858 -37.81 -27.18 -27.95
CA SER A 858 -39.25 -26.97 -27.77
C SER A 858 -40.14 -28.02 -28.45
N LYS A 859 -39.64 -28.65 -29.53
CA LYS A 859 -40.35 -29.69 -30.29
C LYS A 859 -39.97 -31.11 -29.84
N GLY A 860 -39.06 -31.24 -28.87
CA GLY A 860 -38.54 -32.54 -28.40
C GLY A 860 -37.68 -33.28 -29.43
N THR A 861 -37.25 -32.62 -30.52
CA THR A 861 -36.42 -33.23 -31.57
C THR A 861 -34.93 -33.17 -31.25
N ALA A 862 -34.52 -32.42 -30.22
CA ALA A 862 -33.19 -32.43 -29.62
C ALA A 862 -33.31 -32.43 -28.09
N HIS A 863 -32.40 -33.13 -27.42
CA HIS A 863 -32.22 -33.09 -25.97
C HIS A 863 -31.33 -31.90 -25.62
N CYS A 864 -31.91 -30.92 -24.92
CA CYS A 864 -31.23 -29.68 -24.59
C CYS A 864 -30.89 -29.62 -23.10
N ILE A 865 -29.74 -29.03 -22.82
CA ILE A 865 -29.28 -28.84 -21.45
C ILE A 865 -29.34 -27.36 -21.08
N TRP A 866 -29.54 -27.11 -19.80
CA TRP A 866 -29.54 -25.76 -19.25
C TRP A 866 -28.24 -25.49 -18.51
N PHE A 867 -27.53 -24.44 -18.90
CA PHE A 867 -26.39 -23.93 -18.12
C PHE A 867 -26.42 -22.41 -18.02
N GLU A 868 -25.85 -21.88 -16.95
CA GLU A 868 -25.96 -20.47 -16.59
C GLU A 868 -24.61 -19.83 -16.30
N CYS A 869 -24.45 -18.58 -16.76
CA CYS A 869 -23.27 -17.76 -16.52
C CYS A 869 -23.66 -16.46 -15.81
N PRO A 870 -23.00 -16.10 -14.69
CA PRO A 870 -23.25 -14.84 -14.01
C PRO A 870 -22.71 -13.66 -14.81
N VAL A 871 -23.53 -12.62 -14.95
CA VAL A 871 -23.12 -11.34 -15.55
C VAL A 871 -22.41 -10.52 -14.48
N ARG A 872 -21.08 -10.37 -14.62
CA ARG A 872 -20.29 -9.54 -13.70
C ARG A 872 -20.59 -8.07 -13.95
N ASP A 873 -20.68 -7.31 -12.86
CA ASP A 873 -21.09 -5.91 -12.86
C ASP A 873 -20.09 -5.03 -13.62
N THR A 874 -20.47 -4.59 -14.81
CA THR A 874 -19.69 -3.65 -15.62
C THR A 874 -20.58 -2.54 -16.14
N GLN A 875 -20.15 -1.29 -16.00
CA GLN A 875 -20.83 -0.11 -16.58
C GLN A 875 -20.91 -0.13 -18.12
N HIS A 876 -20.30 -1.12 -18.76
CA HIS A 876 -20.22 -1.29 -20.20
C HIS A 876 -20.99 -2.56 -20.62
N PRO A 877 -21.53 -2.60 -21.85
CA PRO A 877 -22.16 -3.82 -22.38
C PRO A 877 -21.15 -4.98 -22.41
N THR A 878 -21.51 -6.10 -21.80
CA THR A 878 -20.72 -7.34 -21.78
C THR A 878 -21.10 -8.25 -22.93
N THR A 879 -20.09 -8.83 -23.59
CA THR A 879 -20.28 -9.81 -24.66
C THR A 879 -19.89 -11.20 -24.16
N PHE A 880 -20.82 -12.15 -24.28
CA PHE A 880 -20.63 -13.58 -24.04
C PHE A 880 -20.49 -14.29 -25.38
N SER A 881 -19.35 -14.91 -25.63
CA SER A 881 -19.05 -15.68 -26.84
C SER A 881 -18.99 -17.16 -26.50
N VAL A 882 -20.02 -17.91 -26.90
CA VAL A 882 -20.07 -19.36 -26.73
C VAL A 882 -19.45 -20.02 -27.96
N ARG A 883 -18.30 -20.67 -27.80
CA ARG A 883 -17.66 -21.46 -28.85
C ARG A 883 -18.11 -22.91 -28.76
N ALA A 884 -18.43 -23.48 -29.92
CA ALA A 884 -18.88 -24.85 -30.04
C ALA A 884 -18.43 -25.46 -31.36
N ARG A 885 -18.65 -26.76 -31.54
CA ARG A 885 -18.42 -27.47 -32.80
C ARG A 885 -19.62 -28.32 -33.18
N VAL A 886 -19.85 -28.43 -34.49
CA VAL A 886 -20.80 -29.40 -35.06
C VAL A 886 -20.20 -30.79 -34.94
N TRP A 887 -20.99 -31.76 -34.45
CA TRP A 887 -20.52 -33.13 -34.33
C TRP A 887 -20.68 -33.90 -35.65
N ASN A 888 -19.68 -33.84 -36.54
CA ASN A 888 -19.81 -34.32 -37.91
C ASN A 888 -20.28 -35.78 -38.00
N SER A 889 -19.79 -36.68 -37.13
CA SER A 889 -20.19 -38.10 -37.13
C SER A 889 -21.71 -38.29 -37.00
N THR A 890 -22.40 -37.49 -36.18
CA THR A 890 -23.85 -37.62 -35.97
C THR A 890 -24.62 -37.09 -37.19
N PHE A 891 -24.17 -35.99 -37.79
CA PHE A 891 -24.81 -35.46 -39.00
C PHE A 891 -24.61 -36.38 -40.21
N ILE A 892 -23.45 -37.05 -40.32
CA ILE A 892 -23.18 -38.05 -41.37
C ILE A 892 -24.01 -39.31 -41.17
N GLU A 893 -24.16 -39.81 -39.94
CA GLU A 893 -24.88 -41.08 -39.70
C GLU A 893 -26.40 -40.94 -39.73
N GLU A 894 -26.96 -39.88 -39.16
CA GLU A 894 -28.41 -39.75 -38.94
C GLU A 894 -29.09 -38.80 -39.93
N TYR A 895 -28.31 -37.88 -40.54
CA TYR A 895 -28.86 -36.79 -41.34
C TYR A 895 -28.22 -36.64 -42.73
N SER A 896 -27.50 -37.65 -43.23
CA SER A 896 -26.91 -37.64 -44.59
C SER A 896 -27.93 -37.45 -45.72
N ASP A 897 -29.19 -37.84 -45.48
CA ASP A 897 -30.27 -37.75 -46.46
C ASP A 897 -30.87 -36.33 -46.59
N PHE A 898 -30.47 -35.41 -45.71
CA PHE A 898 -30.93 -34.03 -45.70
C PHE A 898 -29.88 -33.09 -46.28
N ASP A 899 -30.29 -32.21 -47.18
CA ASP A 899 -29.42 -31.16 -47.73
C ASP A 899 -29.05 -30.13 -46.65
N ARG A 900 -29.96 -29.89 -45.69
CA ARG A 900 -29.81 -28.93 -44.59
C ARG A 900 -30.43 -29.44 -43.30
N VAL A 901 -29.70 -29.32 -42.20
CA VAL A 901 -30.18 -29.56 -40.83
C VAL A 901 -30.13 -28.25 -40.06
N LYS A 902 -31.30 -27.76 -39.62
CA LYS A 902 -31.41 -26.54 -38.82
C LYS A 902 -31.50 -26.87 -37.34
N VAL A 903 -30.64 -26.29 -36.52
CA VAL A 903 -30.60 -26.48 -35.06
C VAL A 903 -30.94 -25.18 -34.35
N ASP A 904 -32.00 -25.17 -33.53
CA ASP A 904 -32.50 -23.99 -32.81
C ASP A 904 -32.21 -24.09 -31.29
N GLY A 905 -31.66 -23.03 -30.70
CA GLY A 905 -31.43 -22.87 -29.26
C GLY A 905 -31.93 -21.53 -28.71
N THR A 906 -31.99 -21.41 -27.38
CA THR A 906 -32.45 -20.18 -26.71
C THR A 906 -31.49 -19.70 -25.62
N ALA A 907 -31.40 -18.37 -25.45
CA ALA A 907 -30.67 -17.74 -24.36
C ALA A 907 -31.58 -16.77 -23.62
N THR A 908 -31.54 -16.78 -22.30
CA THR A 908 -32.44 -16.02 -21.43
C THR A 908 -31.66 -15.24 -20.38
N LEU A 909 -31.99 -13.96 -20.25
CA LEU A 909 -31.49 -13.09 -19.19
C LEU A 909 -32.55 -12.98 -18.11
N PHE A 910 -32.21 -13.38 -16.89
CA PHE A 910 -33.12 -13.36 -15.75
C PHE A 910 -32.40 -12.95 -14.47
N LEU A 911 -33.17 -12.52 -13.47
CA LEU A 911 -32.66 -12.12 -12.17
C LEU A 911 -32.89 -13.24 -11.14
N ARG A 912 -31.83 -13.60 -10.41
CA ARG A 912 -31.93 -14.43 -9.19
C ARG A 912 -31.66 -13.54 -7.98
N THR A 913 -32.70 -13.32 -7.17
CA THR A 913 -32.62 -12.53 -5.93
C THR A 913 -33.44 -13.20 -4.83
N HIS A 914 -32.99 -13.02 -3.59
CA HIS A 914 -33.73 -13.41 -2.39
C HIS A 914 -34.69 -12.30 -1.90
N VAL A 915 -34.68 -11.13 -2.56
CA VAL A 915 -35.46 -9.95 -2.18
C VAL A 915 -36.71 -9.84 -3.08
N PRO A 916 -37.93 -10.03 -2.54
CA PRO A 916 -39.16 -10.08 -3.35
C PRO A 916 -39.61 -8.72 -3.93
N THR A 917 -39.03 -7.62 -3.47
CA THR A 917 -39.34 -6.24 -3.92
C THR A 917 -38.47 -5.76 -5.08
N ILE A 918 -37.53 -6.60 -5.55
CA ILE A 918 -36.69 -6.32 -6.72
C ILE A 918 -37.14 -7.21 -7.86
N ASN A 919 -37.69 -6.61 -8.91
CA ASN A 919 -38.23 -7.34 -10.05
C ASN A 919 -37.52 -6.96 -11.35
N MET A 920 -37.30 -7.95 -12.22
CA MET A 920 -36.77 -7.74 -13.57
C MET A 920 -37.58 -8.56 -14.57
N ARG A 921 -37.86 -8.00 -15.75
CA ARG A 921 -38.50 -8.75 -16.83
C ARG A 921 -37.48 -9.71 -17.45
N ASN A 922 -37.90 -10.96 -17.69
CA ASN A 922 -37.04 -11.94 -18.37
C ASN A 922 -36.94 -11.58 -19.87
N HIS A 923 -35.71 -11.56 -20.40
CA HIS A 923 -35.46 -11.29 -21.83
C HIS A 923 -34.90 -12.54 -22.50
N THR A 924 -35.60 -13.07 -23.51
CA THR A 924 -35.22 -14.29 -24.23
C THR A 924 -34.88 -13.97 -25.69
N VAL A 925 -33.74 -14.47 -26.18
CA VAL A 925 -33.34 -14.42 -27.58
C VAL A 925 -33.17 -15.85 -28.13
N ARG A 926 -33.41 -16.03 -29.43
CA ARG A 926 -33.26 -17.31 -30.12
C ARG A 926 -32.06 -17.26 -31.07
N PHE A 927 -31.31 -18.34 -31.15
CA PHE A 927 -30.23 -18.52 -32.12
C PHE A 927 -30.45 -19.81 -32.90
N SER A 928 -29.94 -19.86 -34.13
CA SER A 928 -30.10 -21.01 -35.02
C SER A 928 -28.83 -21.24 -35.85
N VAL A 929 -28.57 -22.51 -36.19
CA VAL A 929 -27.50 -22.90 -37.12
C VAL A 929 -28.08 -23.74 -38.23
N ASP A 930 -27.79 -23.36 -39.47
CA ASP A 930 -28.03 -24.19 -40.65
C ASP A 930 -26.76 -24.97 -40.95
N VAL A 931 -26.80 -26.29 -40.79
CA VAL A 931 -25.69 -27.19 -41.12
C VAL A 931 -25.99 -27.87 -42.46
N ASP A 932 -25.25 -27.47 -43.49
CA ASP A 932 -25.40 -27.96 -44.87
C ASP A 932 -24.42 -29.12 -45.14
N SER A 933 -24.79 -30.07 -46.01
CA SER A 933 -23.87 -31.15 -46.42
C SER A 933 -22.85 -30.66 -47.46
N GLU A 934 -21.57 -30.94 -47.23
CA GLU A 934 -20.52 -30.55 -48.19
C GLU A 934 -20.44 -31.58 -49.32
N LEU A 935 -20.86 -31.18 -50.53
CA LEU A 935 -20.74 -32.03 -51.73
C LEU A 935 -19.26 -32.17 -52.09
N THR A 936 -18.69 -33.37 -51.95
CA THR A 936 -17.37 -33.71 -52.50
C THR A 936 -17.39 -33.51 -54.02
N GLU A 937 -16.67 -32.50 -54.51
CA GLU A 937 -16.31 -32.43 -55.93
C GLU A 937 -15.43 -33.63 -56.27
N GLU A 938 -15.89 -34.50 -57.17
CA GLU A 938 -15.06 -35.51 -57.81
C GLU A 938 -13.90 -34.80 -58.52
N GLN A 939 -12.67 -34.97 -58.01
CA GLN A 939 -11.48 -34.50 -58.68
C GLN A 939 -11.40 -35.16 -60.08
N PRO A 940 -11.20 -34.38 -61.16
CA PRO A 940 -11.12 -34.94 -62.51
C PRO A 940 -9.88 -35.85 -62.62
N ALA A 941 -10.08 -37.05 -63.16
CA ALA A 941 -9.06 -38.07 -63.35
C ALA A 941 -7.80 -37.52 -64.04
N GLU A 942 -6.62 -37.76 -63.44
CA GLU A 942 -5.32 -37.51 -64.07
C GLU A 942 -5.21 -38.29 -65.39
N ILE A 943 -5.08 -37.58 -66.51
CA ILE A 943 -4.96 -38.18 -67.84
C ILE A 943 -3.59 -38.86 -67.98
N ALA A 944 -3.58 -40.16 -68.29
CA ALA A 944 -2.36 -40.94 -68.42
C ALA A 944 -1.42 -40.42 -69.52
N LEU A 945 -0.14 -40.28 -69.18
CA LEU A 945 0.94 -39.64 -69.97
C LEU A 945 1.10 -40.18 -71.40
N TRP A 946 0.68 -41.42 -71.68
CA TRP A 946 0.71 -41.99 -73.03
C TRP A 946 -0.26 -41.32 -74.00
N LEU A 947 -1.41 -40.81 -73.54
CA LEU A 947 -2.36 -40.06 -74.38
C LEU A 947 -1.79 -38.71 -74.85
N VAL A 948 -0.90 -38.12 -74.04
CA VAL A 948 -0.14 -36.91 -74.42
C VAL A 948 0.92 -37.26 -75.47
N LEU A 949 1.62 -38.38 -75.35
CA LEU A 949 2.61 -38.81 -76.34
C LEU A 949 1.98 -39.18 -77.69
N VAL A 950 0.80 -39.84 -77.68
CA VAL A 950 0.07 -40.16 -78.91
C VAL A 950 -0.45 -38.90 -79.61
N SER A 951 -0.93 -37.91 -78.86
CA SER A 951 -1.41 -36.64 -79.45
C SER A 951 -0.28 -35.81 -80.05
N VAL A 952 0.92 -35.79 -79.44
CA VAL A 952 2.12 -35.15 -80.02
C VAL A 952 2.57 -35.87 -81.30
N ALA A 953 2.59 -37.21 -81.31
CA ALA A 953 2.96 -37.97 -82.50
C ALA A 953 1.97 -37.75 -83.65
N ALA A 954 0.67 -37.75 -83.38
CA ALA A 954 -0.37 -37.46 -84.36
C ALA A 954 -0.27 -36.01 -84.90
N GLY A 955 0.03 -35.04 -84.02
CA GLY A 955 0.24 -33.65 -84.40
C GLY A 955 1.45 -33.44 -85.31
N LEU A 956 2.56 -34.12 -85.05
CA LEU A 956 3.74 -34.07 -85.93
C LEU A 956 3.49 -34.73 -87.28
N LEU A 957 2.71 -35.80 -87.33
CA LEU A 957 2.31 -36.46 -88.58
C LEU A 957 1.42 -35.54 -89.43
N LEU A 958 0.46 -34.86 -88.81
CA LEU A 958 -0.40 -33.87 -89.47
C LEU A 958 0.43 -32.69 -90.01
N LEU A 959 1.38 -32.17 -89.20
CA LEU A 959 2.27 -31.08 -89.62
C LEU A 959 3.13 -31.49 -90.82
N GLY A 960 3.69 -32.71 -90.80
CA GLY A 960 4.44 -33.26 -91.94
C GLY A 960 3.61 -33.33 -93.21
N LEU A 961 2.34 -33.74 -93.10
CA LEU A 961 1.40 -33.81 -94.22
C LEU A 961 1.07 -32.41 -94.78
N ILE A 962 0.90 -31.42 -93.90
CA ILE A 962 0.71 -30.02 -94.28
C ILE A 962 1.96 -29.46 -94.99
N ILE A 963 3.17 -29.75 -94.50
CA ILE A 963 4.42 -29.32 -95.16
C ILE A 963 4.53 -29.96 -96.55
N LEU A 964 4.16 -31.24 -96.70
CA LEU A 964 4.15 -31.93 -97.99
C LEU A 964 3.13 -31.31 -98.96
N LEU A 965 1.95 -30.93 -98.47
CA LEU A 965 0.95 -30.20 -99.26
C LEU A 965 1.45 -28.81 -99.68
N LEU A 966 2.05 -28.05 -98.75
CA LEU A 966 2.61 -26.72 -99.04
C LEU A 966 3.82 -26.78 -99.99
N TRP A 967 4.62 -27.86 -99.94
CA TRP A 967 5.70 -28.10 -100.89
C TRP A 967 5.18 -28.45 -102.28
N LYS A 968 4.11 -29.26 -102.38
CA LYS A 968 3.48 -29.61 -103.66
C LYS A 968 2.71 -28.44 -104.29
N CYS A 969 2.32 -27.44 -103.51
CA CYS A 969 1.72 -26.19 -103.97
C CYS A 969 2.75 -25.12 -104.37
N ASP A 970 4.02 -25.49 -104.62
CA ASP A 970 5.10 -24.62 -105.11
C ASP A 970 5.33 -23.32 -104.28
N PHE A 971 4.91 -23.33 -103.01
CA PHE A 971 4.94 -22.17 -102.12
C PHE A 971 6.36 -21.77 -101.66
N PHE A 972 7.36 -22.64 -101.81
CA PHE A 972 8.72 -22.44 -101.28
C PHE A 972 9.78 -22.06 -102.34
N GLN A 973 9.40 -21.47 -103.48
CA GLN A 973 10.36 -20.88 -104.41
C GLN A 973 10.69 -19.42 -104.02
N ARG A 974 11.92 -19.21 -103.50
CA ARG A 974 12.47 -17.90 -103.06
C ARG A 974 13.21 -17.19 -104.20
N THR A 975 12.91 -15.92 -104.43
CA THR A 975 13.83 -14.96 -105.07
C THR A 975 14.79 -14.36 -104.04
N ARG A 976 16.09 -14.60 -104.24
CA ARG A 976 17.24 -14.03 -103.53
C ARG A 976 17.54 -12.63 -104.06
N TYR A 977 18.16 -11.72 -103.29
CA TYR A 977 19.28 -10.85 -103.74
C TYR A 977 19.89 -10.04 -102.53
N TYR A 978 21.19 -10.29 -102.27
CA TYR A 978 22.30 -9.50 -101.66
C TYR A 978 22.18 -8.93 -100.23
N ARG A 979 22.99 -9.24 -99.20
CA ARG A 979 24.40 -9.71 -99.00
C ARG A 979 25.46 -8.61 -99.10
N ILE A 980 25.96 -8.14 -97.95
CA ILE A 980 27.38 -7.79 -97.75
C ILE A 980 27.87 -8.37 -96.41
N MET A 981 28.62 -9.46 -96.55
CA MET A 981 29.68 -9.99 -95.68
C MET A 981 31.01 -9.34 -96.16
N PRO A 982 32.21 -9.63 -95.62
CA PRO A 982 32.61 -9.93 -94.24
C PRO A 982 34.02 -9.40 -93.84
N LYS A 983 34.42 -9.73 -92.60
CA LYS A 983 35.76 -10.21 -92.16
C LYS A 983 36.99 -9.27 -92.06
N TYR A 984 37.39 -9.17 -90.79
CA TYR A 984 38.72 -9.33 -90.18
C TYR A 984 39.76 -8.19 -90.13
N HIS A 985 40.17 -8.00 -88.87
CA HIS A 985 41.46 -7.63 -88.30
C HIS A 985 41.86 -6.16 -88.07
N ALA A 986 42.23 -5.94 -86.80
CA ALA A 986 43.31 -5.11 -86.25
C ALA A 986 42.97 -3.75 -85.58
N VAL A 987 43.21 -3.72 -84.25
CA VAL A 987 44.05 -2.77 -83.49
C VAL A 987 43.59 -1.30 -83.30
N ARG A 988 43.29 -0.91 -82.04
CA ARG A 988 43.99 0.12 -81.19
C ARG A 988 43.17 0.51 -79.93
N ILE A 989 43.74 0.36 -78.72
CA ILE A 989 44.19 1.41 -77.74
C ILE A 989 43.03 2.25 -77.13
N ARG A 990 42.60 1.93 -75.89
CA ARG A 990 42.90 2.58 -74.56
C ARG A 990 42.37 4.02 -74.42
N GLN A 991 41.38 4.30 -73.56
CA GLN A 991 41.36 4.39 -72.08
C GLN A 991 41.75 5.79 -71.57
N GLU A 992 41.00 6.25 -70.54
CA GLU A 992 41.17 7.46 -69.71
C GLU A 992 40.38 8.70 -70.22
N GLN A 993 39.70 9.52 -69.41
CA GLN A 993 39.95 9.95 -68.02
C GLN A 993 38.75 10.82 -67.50
N ARG A 994 38.54 10.79 -66.17
CA ARG A 994 38.29 11.93 -65.24
C ARG A 994 37.02 12.83 -65.30
N TYR A 995 36.45 12.98 -64.09
CA TYR A 995 35.98 14.21 -63.39
C TYR A 995 34.76 15.02 -63.91
N GLN A 996 33.67 15.02 -63.09
CA GLN A 996 33.07 16.16 -62.32
C GLN A 996 32.78 17.54 -63.02
N PRO A 997 32.06 18.51 -62.39
CA PRO A 997 30.67 18.61 -61.91
C PRO A 997 29.98 19.97 -62.32
N GLY A 998 28.75 20.26 -61.85
CA GLY A 998 28.13 21.62 -61.83
C GLY A 998 27.33 22.03 -63.08
N GLY A 999 26.31 22.90 -63.05
CA GLY A 999 25.68 23.71 -62.00
C GLY A 999 24.57 24.62 -62.59
N LEU A 1000 23.84 25.28 -61.68
CA LEU A 1000 23.10 26.56 -61.77
C LEU A 1000 21.91 26.80 -62.76
N LEU A 1001 20.69 26.94 -62.17
CA LEU A 1001 19.75 28.13 -62.10
C LEU A 1001 19.49 29.02 -63.36
N PRO A 1002 18.43 29.90 -63.48
CA PRO A 1002 17.32 30.28 -62.55
C PRO A 1002 15.92 30.67 -63.15
N ARG A 1003 14.98 31.02 -62.24
CA ARG A 1003 13.95 32.13 -62.24
C ARG A 1003 12.67 32.10 -63.11
N ARG A 1004 11.49 32.18 -62.44
CA ARG A 1004 10.47 33.30 -62.46
C ARG A 1004 9.21 32.90 -61.63
N ARG A 1005 8.98 33.48 -60.45
CA ARG A 1005 8.06 34.59 -60.07
C ARG A 1005 6.53 34.37 -60.27
N LYS A 1006 5.80 34.35 -59.12
CA LYS A 1006 4.50 35.00 -58.75
C LYS A 1006 3.24 34.61 -59.59
N LYS A 1007 2.02 34.41 -59.06
CA LYS A 1007 1.29 34.77 -57.82
C LYS A 1007 -0.09 34.01 -57.80
N HIS A 1008 -0.63 33.76 -56.59
CA HIS A 1008 -2.03 33.65 -56.08
C HIS A 1008 -3.19 33.12 -56.98
N TRP A 1009 -4.19 32.36 -56.52
CA TRP A 1009 -5.03 32.47 -55.32
C TRP A 1009 -5.71 31.13 -54.92
N VAL A 1010 -6.20 31.14 -53.69
CA VAL A 1010 -6.90 30.14 -52.85
C VAL A 1010 -8.31 29.79 -53.35
N THR A 1011 -8.75 28.53 -53.17
CA THR A 1011 -9.97 28.13 -52.42
C THR A 1011 -9.95 26.63 -52.07
N SER A 1012 -9.98 26.34 -50.75
CA SER A 1012 -10.64 25.24 -50.00
C SER A 1012 -10.62 23.80 -50.56
N TRP A 1013 -10.35 22.72 -49.82
CA TRP A 1013 -10.50 22.34 -48.40
C TRP A 1013 -9.34 21.39 -48.06
N GLN A 1014 -8.50 21.65 -47.05
CA GLN A 1014 -8.55 21.04 -45.70
C GLN A 1014 -8.91 19.55 -45.69
N GLU A 1015 -7.99 18.59 -45.43
CA GLU A 1015 -7.05 18.37 -44.30
C GLU A 1015 -7.45 17.00 -43.67
N PRO A 1016 -6.67 16.37 -42.79
CA PRO A 1016 -5.36 15.79 -43.04
C PRO A 1016 -5.20 14.39 -42.39
N GLU A 1017 -4.26 13.60 -42.88
CA GLU A 1017 -3.60 12.61 -42.02
C GLU A 1017 -2.42 13.29 -41.31
N LYS A 1018 -2.38 13.21 -39.97
CA LYS A 1018 -1.29 12.61 -39.18
C LYS A 1018 -1.25 13.13 -37.73
N TYR A 1019 -0.57 12.30 -36.93
CA TYR A 1019 0.04 12.51 -35.60
C TYR A 1019 -0.95 12.30 -34.43
N TYR A 1020 -0.64 11.43 -33.46
CA TYR A 1020 0.61 11.38 -32.68
C TYR A 1020 1.22 9.99 -32.53
#